data_AF-A0A936R024-F1
#
_entry.id   AF-A0A936R024-F1
#
_cell.length_a   1.000
_cell.length_b   1.000
_cell.length_c   1.000
_cell.angle_alpha   90.00
_cell.angle_beta   90.00
_cell.angle_gamma   90.00
#
_symmetry.space_group_name_H-M   'P 1'
#
loop_
_entity.id
_entity.type
_entity.pdbx_description
1 polymer ?
#
loop_
_entity_poly.entity_id
_entity_poly.type
_entity_poly.pdbx_seq_one_letter_code
_entity_poly.pdbx_strand_id
1 'polypeptide(L)'
;MTGYPTDLLDPDLDLEADLGVDTVKQAEVFAAVRAQWNLERDDNLQLRDFPTLHHVAGWVRDKLGLTAPTTAAPRRLRLRPRRPAAGGGGDEILTTVTGIVADMTGYPTDLLDPDLDLEADLGVDTVKQAEVFAAVRAQWNLERDDNLQLRDFPTLHHVAGWVRDKLGLTAPTTTAPAAAPSPAPAAPAAGGGGDEILTTVTGIVADMTGYPTDLLDPDLDLEADLGVDTVKQAEVFAAVRAQWNLERDDNLQLRDFPTLHHVAGWVRDKLGLTAPTTAAPAAAAAAAAAAPAAGGGGDEILTTVTGIVADMTGYPTDLLDPDLDLEADLGVDTVKQAEVFAAVRAQWNLERDDNLQLRDFPTLHHVAGWVRDRLGSSAAASPAAADGPAATTPDAPSAHHMIVGDLAAIDALPRRVPVPALRATAEACLDTGVTLADARVVVMLDQGGVGEALVKRLEKAGASALTLAAGISTEEALSCLDGWLADGPISGVYWLAALDDEGELTAYDLAGWQEALRRRVKVLYATMRRLWDTSPFLVSATRLGGYHGYDVGGATSVLGGAVVGFTKSYKKERPDALVKAVDLPASRKTAAIADLLLEETLKDPGCVEVGRVEGRRFGVAFLESPFPALSADGSAEGAGGLALTSETVFVVTGAAGSIVSAITADLARASGGVFHLFDLTPTPDEGDADIATFRSDKAALKAIIAGRLKAAGEKATPVVIDREIARIERLEAAQSAIDAVRAAGGTAHYVSVDLTNPEAVSAAMEQVRERSGRIDVLLHAAGLEISRNLPEKEPREYDLVFDVKTTGWFNVWQGAAGLDVGAVVLFSSVAGRFGNQGQTDYSAANDLLCKVASHMRRTRPATRAIALDWTAWGGIGMATRGSIPKIMEMAGVQMLPPEAGVAWIRRELVSSDFSGEVIVAGDLGAMAAEADAHGGVDSARLAGEVGPMVGQVRASTNDGLVVTVTLDPPSQGFLQDHRIDGTPVLPGVMGMEAFAEAAAVLAPGGYSVRGIEGVTFAAPFKFYRDEPREVTVYAVVTPDPAGGEDLVAHCRLTGSRALPGSERPTVTTHFTGRVRLSRDAPAAERAEVADAAEPALSAAQVYTFYFHGPAYQVIEGAWRDGEGSAARLTDPLPPNHSPEDVPVLSAPRLVELCFQTAGLLQAGRDGVLALPLGVDRVRVLADPAGAQGPLLAKAEASGEAFDVVVVDADGGVVVKLEGYATIPFPAAIPGDIAETLRATYQH
;
A
#
# COMPACT_ATOMS: atom_id res chain seq x y z
N MET A 1 -13.78 5.62 24.66
CA MET A 1 -14.71 6.66 24.11
C MET A 1 -14.01 7.97 23.83
N THR A 2 -13.09 8.44 24.68
CA THR A 2 -12.36 9.70 24.48
C THR A 2 -11.09 9.58 23.61
N GLY A 3 -10.73 8.38 23.15
CA GLY A 3 -9.51 8.13 22.35
C GLY A 3 -8.24 7.92 23.18
N TYR A 4 -8.25 8.27 24.47
CA TYR A 4 -7.11 8.08 25.37
C TYR A 4 -7.03 6.67 25.97
N PRO A 5 -5.82 6.09 26.13
CA PRO A 5 -5.56 4.92 26.96
C PRO A 5 -6.03 5.13 28.41
N THR A 6 -6.54 4.08 29.07
CA THR A 6 -7.15 4.19 30.41
C THR A 6 -6.14 4.61 31.48
N ASP A 7 -4.88 4.26 31.30
CA ASP A 7 -3.74 4.60 32.15
C ASP A 7 -3.30 6.08 32.03
N LEU A 8 -3.75 6.79 30.98
CA LEU A 8 -3.51 8.23 30.80
C LEU A 8 -4.70 9.10 31.22
N LEU A 9 -5.84 8.50 31.60
CA LEU A 9 -7.03 9.23 32.07
C LEU A 9 -6.97 9.45 33.59
N ASP A 10 -6.23 10.48 34.01
CA ASP A 10 -6.29 10.94 35.41
C ASP A 10 -7.69 11.52 35.71
N PRO A 11 -8.42 11.02 36.73
CA PRO A 11 -9.80 11.43 37.00
C PRO A 11 -10.01 12.89 37.34
N ASP A 12 -8.94 13.59 37.73
CA ASP A 12 -8.97 15.01 38.10
C ASP A 12 -8.67 15.94 36.89
N LEU A 13 -8.35 15.39 35.71
CA LEU A 13 -8.21 16.15 34.47
C LEU A 13 -9.56 16.68 33.97
N ASP A 14 -9.53 17.91 33.46
CA ASP A 14 -10.67 18.53 32.80
C ASP A 14 -10.91 17.87 31.44
N LEU A 15 -12.12 17.37 31.25
CA LEU A 15 -12.57 16.69 30.05
C LEU A 15 -12.45 17.60 28.84
N GLU A 16 -12.84 18.88 28.94
CA GLU A 16 -12.77 19.82 27.81
C GLU A 16 -11.38 20.47 27.72
N ALA A 17 -10.85 20.96 28.84
CA ALA A 17 -9.64 21.78 28.83
C ALA A 17 -8.33 20.96 28.77
N ASP A 18 -8.27 19.78 29.41
CA ASP A 18 -7.05 18.97 29.46
C ASP A 18 -7.10 17.79 28.48
N LEU A 19 -8.28 17.23 28.22
CA LEU A 19 -8.47 16.06 27.36
C LEU A 19 -9.14 16.38 26.01
N GLY A 20 -9.42 17.66 25.71
CA GLY A 20 -10.00 18.07 24.42
C GLY A 20 -11.36 17.42 24.09
N VAL A 21 -12.06 16.87 25.08
CA VAL A 21 -13.37 16.24 24.93
C VAL A 21 -14.41 17.34 24.82
N ASP A 22 -14.85 17.62 23.60
CA ASP A 22 -15.87 18.63 23.34
C ASP A 22 -17.23 18.30 24.00
N THR A 23 -18.15 19.25 23.94
CA THR A 23 -19.49 19.12 24.57
C THR A 23 -20.35 18.02 23.94
N VAL A 24 -20.12 17.65 22.68
CA VAL A 24 -20.82 16.53 22.02
C VAL A 24 -20.31 15.22 22.59
N LYS A 25 -18.98 15.08 22.72
CA LYS A 25 -18.32 13.90 23.25
C LYS A 25 -18.54 13.74 24.76
N GLN A 26 -18.62 14.82 25.53
CA GLN A 26 -19.07 14.77 26.92
C GLN A 26 -20.51 14.27 27.03
N ALA A 27 -21.41 14.69 26.14
CA ALA A 27 -22.79 14.19 26.13
C ALA A 27 -22.84 12.67 25.85
N GLU A 28 -21.99 12.17 24.94
CA GLU A 28 -21.84 10.73 24.69
C GLU A 28 -21.31 9.98 25.91
N VAL A 29 -20.30 10.52 26.61
CA VAL A 29 -19.77 9.93 27.84
C VAL A 29 -20.87 9.87 28.91
N PHE A 30 -21.65 10.93 29.10
CA PHE A 30 -22.78 10.93 30.02
C PHE A 30 -23.88 9.95 29.61
N ALA A 31 -24.17 9.82 28.32
CA ALA A 31 -25.12 8.83 27.82
C ALA A 31 -24.66 7.39 28.09
N ALA A 32 -23.37 7.10 27.86
CA ALA A 32 -22.78 5.79 28.14
C ALA A 32 -22.74 5.47 29.63
N VAL A 33 -22.32 6.43 30.47
CA VAL A 33 -22.32 6.27 31.94
C VAL A 33 -23.74 6.03 32.46
N ARG A 34 -24.73 6.76 31.94
CA ARG A 34 -26.14 6.55 32.30
C ARG A 34 -26.64 5.17 31.88
N ALA A 35 -26.30 4.73 30.66
CA ALA A 35 -26.68 3.39 30.18
C ALA A 35 -26.03 2.30 31.03
N GLN A 36 -24.74 2.46 31.38
CA GLN A 36 -23.99 1.48 32.16
C GLN A 36 -24.52 1.32 33.59
N TRP A 37 -24.98 2.40 34.22
CA TRP A 37 -25.49 2.39 35.60
C TRP A 37 -27.03 2.47 35.70
N ASN A 38 -27.74 2.33 34.58
CA ASN A 38 -29.20 2.41 34.46
C ASN A 38 -29.82 3.65 35.14
N LEU A 39 -29.25 4.83 34.88
CA LEU A 39 -29.66 6.10 35.49
C LEU A 39 -30.69 6.85 34.61
N GLU A 40 -31.75 7.37 35.24
CA GLU A 40 -32.78 8.18 34.57
C GLU A 40 -32.21 9.44 33.89
N ARG A 41 -32.90 9.93 32.86
CA ARG A 41 -32.50 11.13 32.11
C ARG A 41 -32.75 12.37 32.95
N ASP A 42 -31.71 13.17 33.14
CA ASP A 42 -31.78 14.46 33.83
C ASP A 42 -31.73 15.58 32.78
N ASP A 43 -32.89 16.12 32.42
CA ASP A 43 -33.00 17.15 31.37
C ASP A 43 -32.46 18.52 31.81
N ASN A 44 -32.14 18.70 33.09
CA ASN A 44 -31.52 19.91 33.61
C ASN A 44 -29.99 19.78 33.76
N LEU A 45 -29.42 18.64 33.37
CA LEU A 45 -27.99 18.39 33.46
C LEU A 45 -27.22 19.37 32.56
N GLN A 46 -26.41 20.23 33.17
CA GLN A 46 -25.49 21.11 32.47
C GLN A 46 -24.12 20.44 32.44
N LEU A 47 -23.65 20.03 31.25
CA LEU A 47 -22.38 19.28 31.11
C LEU A 47 -21.18 20.03 31.70
N ARG A 48 -21.19 21.37 31.62
CA ARG A 48 -20.19 22.25 32.22
C ARG A 48 -20.02 22.12 33.74
N ASP A 49 -21.01 21.58 34.44
CA ASP A 49 -20.94 21.36 35.89
C ASP A 49 -20.12 20.10 36.24
N PHE A 50 -19.70 19.32 35.23
CA PHE A 50 -18.93 18.09 35.37
C PHE A 50 -17.62 18.14 34.57
N PRO A 51 -16.72 19.08 34.92
CA PRO A 51 -15.50 19.28 34.15
C PRO A 51 -14.58 18.07 34.19
N THR A 52 -14.62 17.20 35.21
CA THR A 52 -13.68 16.08 35.33
C THR A 52 -14.39 14.73 35.52
N LEU A 53 -13.70 13.61 35.25
CA LEU A 53 -14.24 12.27 35.50
C LEU A 53 -14.61 12.05 36.99
N HIS A 54 -13.92 12.72 37.91
CA HIS A 54 -14.27 12.73 39.34
C HIS A 54 -15.65 13.33 39.58
N HIS A 55 -16.02 14.42 38.89
CA HIS A 55 -17.33 15.03 38.99
C HIS A 55 -18.41 14.13 38.40
N VAL A 56 -18.14 13.48 37.27
CA VAL A 56 -19.05 12.48 36.67
C VAL A 56 -19.27 11.31 37.63
N ALA A 57 -18.21 10.77 38.24
CA ALA A 57 -18.30 9.71 39.24
C ALA A 57 -19.03 10.15 40.52
N GLY A 58 -18.85 11.41 40.93
CA GLY A 58 -19.57 12.02 42.04
C GLY A 58 -21.07 12.14 41.78
N TRP A 59 -21.45 12.52 40.56
CA TRP A 59 -22.84 12.58 40.12
C TRP A 59 -23.49 11.19 40.09
N VAL A 60 -22.80 10.19 39.54
CA VAL A 60 -23.28 8.79 39.57
C VAL A 60 -23.49 8.33 41.01
N ARG A 61 -22.55 8.65 41.90
CA ARG A 61 -22.63 8.31 43.32
C ARG A 61 -23.85 8.95 44.01
N ASP A 62 -24.12 10.22 43.71
CA ASP A 62 -25.28 10.95 44.23
C ASP A 62 -26.60 10.35 43.73
N LYS A 63 -26.70 10.05 42.43
CA LYS A 63 -27.89 9.41 41.83
C LYS A 63 -28.14 8.00 42.35
N LEU A 64 -27.09 7.26 42.73
CA LEU A 64 -27.18 5.93 43.33
C LEU A 64 -27.34 5.94 44.86
N GLY A 65 -27.34 7.12 45.51
CA GLY A 65 -27.50 7.25 46.97
C GLY A 65 -26.34 6.67 47.79
N LEU A 66 -25.14 6.63 47.22
CA LEU A 66 -23.96 6.02 47.84
C LEU A 66 -23.22 7.04 48.74
N THR A 67 -23.07 6.77 50.04
CA THR A 67 -22.34 7.66 50.96
C THR A 67 -20.82 7.62 50.73
N ALA A 68 -20.19 8.80 50.67
CA ALA A 68 -18.75 8.93 50.42
C ALA A 68 -17.88 8.31 51.54
N PRO A 69 -16.81 7.56 51.22
CA PRO A 69 -15.81 7.17 52.19
C PRO A 69 -14.97 8.40 52.61
N THR A 70 -14.68 8.49 53.91
CA THR A 70 -13.84 9.54 54.51
C THR A 70 -12.46 9.58 53.84
N THR A 71 -12.26 10.52 52.92
CA THR A 71 -10.98 10.76 52.25
C THR A 71 -9.96 11.31 53.24
N ALA A 72 -8.91 10.53 53.49
CA ALA A 72 -7.61 11.11 53.79
C ALA A 72 -7.25 12.08 52.66
N ALA A 73 -6.73 13.25 53.01
CA ALA A 73 -6.41 14.33 52.09
C ALA A 73 -5.70 13.78 50.83
N PRO A 74 -6.14 14.17 49.63
CA PRO A 74 -5.47 13.74 48.41
C PRO A 74 -4.01 14.17 48.52
N ARG A 75 -3.10 13.21 48.33
CA ARG A 75 -1.74 13.52 47.91
C ARG A 75 -1.91 14.23 46.57
N ARG A 76 -2.03 15.56 46.62
CA ARG A 76 -1.69 16.39 45.47
C ARG A 76 -0.29 15.94 45.09
N LEU A 77 -0.13 15.28 43.95
CA LEU A 77 1.10 15.45 43.21
C LEU A 77 1.11 16.93 42.88
N ARG A 78 1.62 17.73 43.82
CA ARG A 78 2.17 19.03 43.51
C ARG A 78 3.34 18.71 42.59
N LEU A 79 3.08 18.59 41.30
CA LEU A 79 4.00 19.20 40.35
C LEU A 79 3.99 20.66 40.77
N ARG A 80 4.97 21.00 41.63
CA ARG A 80 5.38 22.38 41.80
C ARG A 80 5.51 22.92 40.38
N PRO A 81 5.03 24.13 40.07
CA PRO A 81 5.59 24.82 38.93
C PRO A 81 7.09 24.78 39.18
N ARG A 82 7.83 24.09 38.31
CA ARG A 82 9.29 24.17 38.32
C ARG A 82 9.54 25.60 37.88
N ARG A 83 9.57 26.50 38.87
CA ARG A 83 10.20 27.80 38.72
C ARG A 83 11.60 27.46 38.20
N PRO A 84 12.01 27.96 37.02
CA PRO A 84 13.27 27.57 36.43
C PRO A 84 14.35 27.76 37.49
N ALA A 85 15.08 26.68 37.77
CA ALA A 85 16.26 26.78 38.58
C ALA A 85 17.21 27.71 37.82
N ALA A 86 17.57 28.84 38.42
CA ALA A 86 18.67 29.64 37.92
C ALA A 86 19.94 28.76 37.93
N GLY A 87 20.31 28.22 36.77
CA GLY A 87 21.51 27.40 36.58
C GLY A 87 21.25 26.09 35.81
N GLY A 88 21.30 26.17 34.48
CA GLY A 88 21.29 25.02 33.55
C GLY A 88 20.93 25.51 32.15
N GLY A 89 21.91 25.58 31.23
CA GLY A 89 21.81 26.33 29.98
C GLY A 89 21.10 25.64 28.81
N GLY A 90 19.83 25.25 28.95
CA GLY A 90 18.99 24.78 27.84
C GLY A 90 17.58 25.37 27.92
N ASP A 91 16.95 25.63 26.78
CA ASP A 91 15.61 26.23 26.72
C ASP A 91 14.52 25.19 27.07
N GLU A 92 14.16 25.12 28.37
CA GLU A 92 13.15 24.20 28.89
C GLU A 92 11.78 24.33 28.19
N ILE A 93 11.44 25.51 27.64
CA ILE A 93 10.18 25.70 26.89
C ILE A 93 10.29 25.02 25.54
N LEU A 94 11.39 25.24 24.81
CA LEU A 94 11.62 24.59 23.52
C LEU A 94 11.67 23.08 23.65
N THR A 95 12.40 22.54 24.64
CA THR A 95 12.46 21.09 24.90
C THR A 95 11.08 20.49 25.16
N THR A 96 10.21 21.21 25.85
CA THR A 96 8.85 20.76 26.14
C THR A 96 7.96 20.82 24.89
N VAL A 97 8.08 21.86 24.06
CA VAL A 97 7.36 21.96 22.77
C VAL A 97 7.82 20.85 21.82
N THR A 98 9.12 20.59 21.70
CA THR A 98 9.66 19.49 20.90
C THR A 98 9.16 18.13 21.38
N GLY A 99 9.07 17.91 22.70
CA GLY A 99 8.50 16.69 23.26
C GLY A 99 7.03 16.49 22.90
N ILE A 100 6.22 17.55 22.96
CA ILE A 100 4.81 17.52 22.55
C ILE A 100 4.69 17.14 21.06
N VAL A 101 5.52 17.74 20.20
CA VAL A 101 5.48 17.42 18.77
C VAL A 101 5.98 16.00 18.49
N ALA A 102 7.02 15.52 19.18
CA ALA A 102 7.50 14.13 19.08
C ALA A 102 6.40 13.11 19.41
N ASP A 103 5.71 13.31 20.54
CA ASP A 103 4.65 12.40 21.00
C ASP A 103 3.46 12.40 20.04
N MET A 104 3.17 13.53 19.38
CA MET A 104 2.02 13.68 18.49
C MET A 104 2.28 13.24 17.05
N THR A 105 3.53 13.28 16.60
CA THR A 105 3.94 12.93 15.22
C THR A 105 4.61 11.57 15.12
N GLY A 106 5.10 11.02 16.24
CA GLY A 106 5.89 9.79 16.28
C GLY A 106 7.35 9.96 15.88
N TYR A 107 7.79 11.19 15.59
CA TYR A 107 9.20 11.47 15.32
C TYR A 107 10.03 11.31 16.61
N PRO A 108 11.19 10.64 16.55
CA PRO A 108 12.18 10.71 17.62
C PRO A 108 12.56 12.16 17.91
N THR A 109 12.65 12.55 19.19
CA THR A 109 12.99 13.94 19.59
C THR A 109 14.32 14.43 19.02
N ASP A 110 15.23 13.51 18.66
CA ASP A 110 16.53 13.80 18.04
C ASP A 110 16.47 14.04 16.52
N LEU A 111 15.32 13.81 15.88
CA LEU A 111 15.03 14.15 14.47
C LEU A 111 14.19 15.42 14.31
N LEU A 112 13.66 15.99 15.40
CA LEU A 112 12.88 17.23 15.40
C LEU A 112 13.78 18.44 15.66
N ASP A 113 14.49 18.87 14.61
CA ASP A 113 15.26 20.11 14.67
C ASP A 113 14.29 21.33 14.83
N PRO A 114 14.52 22.20 15.83
CA PRO A 114 13.65 23.32 16.15
C PRO A 114 13.37 24.35 15.05
N ASP A 115 14.24 24.41 14.03
CA ASP A 115 14.17 25.35 12.92
C ASP A 115 13.60 24.73 11.64
N LEU A 116 13.30 23.43 11.64
CA LEU A 116 12.57 22.79 10.54
C LEU A 116 11.15 23.36 10.44
N ASP A 117 10.73 23.58 9.21
CA ASP A 117 9.38 23.97 8.90
C ASP A 117 8.42 22.81 9.21
N LEU A 118 7.43 23.09 10.05
CA LEU A 118 6.45 22.12 10.49
C LEU A 118 5.70 21.53 9.29
N GLU A 119 5.38 22.32 8.27
CA GLU A 119 4.64 21.85 7.08
C GLU A 119 5.57 21.31 5.99
N ALA A 120 6.59 22.07 5.61
CA ALA A 120 7.43 21.76 4.44
C ALA A 120 8.49 20.68 4.73
N ASP A 121 9.05 20.64 5.94
CA ASP A 121 10.16 19.74 6.28
C ASP A 121 9.71 18.54 7.12
N LEU A 122 8.74 18.75 8.02
CA LEU A 122 8.24 17.72 8.95
C LEU A 122 6.89 17.13 8.55
N GLY A 123 6.27 17.61 7.46
CA GLY A 123 4.99 17.10 6.96
C GLY A 123 3.82 17.24 7.96
N VAL A 124 3.95 18.12 8.95
CA VAL A 124 2.93 18.45 9.95
C VAL A 124 1.96 19.45 9.32
N ASP A 125 0.85 18.91 8.80
CA ASP A 125 -0.20 19.71 8.19
C ASP A 125 -0.87 20.71 9.16
N THR A 126 -1.70 21.59 8.61
CA THR A 126 -2.39 22.65 9.35
C THR A 126 -3.39 22.14 10.40
N VAL A 127 -3.90 20.91 10.27
CA VAL A 127 -4.77 20.27 11.28
C VAL A 127 -3.93 19.82 12.46
N LYS A 128 -2.80 19.15 12.19
CA LYS A 128 -1.87 18.67 13.20
C LYS A 128 -1.17 19.82 13.93
N GLN A 129 -0.85 20.90 13.23
CA GLN A 129 -0.37 22.15 13.86
C GLN A 129 -1.41 22.72 14.83
N ALA A 130 -2.70 22.70 14.49
CA ALA A 130 -3.75 23.15 15.41
C ALA A 130 -3.83 22.27 16.68
N GLU A 131 -3.66 20.96 16.54
CA GLU A 131 -3.58 20.03 17.68
C GLU A 131 -2.33 20.29 18.54
N VAL A 132 -1.17 20.54 17.93
CA VAL A 132 0.06 20.91 18.63
C VAL A 132 -0.15 22.19 19.44
N PHE A 133 -0.76 23.22 18.84
CA PHE A 133 -1.09 24.46 19.56
C PHE A 133 -2.10 24.23 20.69
N ALA A 134 -3.04 23.28 20.54
CA ALA A 134 -3.95 22.90 21.62
C ALA A 134 -3.20 22.22 22.78
N ALA A 135 -2.31 21.27 22.49
CA ALA A 135 -1.48 20.57 23.48
C ALA A 135 -0.50 21.52 24.19
N VAL A 136 0.13 22.43 23.45
CA VAL A 136 0.98 23.50 23.98
C VAL A 136 0.16 24.44 24.88
N ARG A 137 -1.06 24.83 24.48
CA ARG A 137 -1.93 25.66 25.32
C ARG A 137 -2.35 24.95 26.60
N ALA A 138 -2.65 23.66 26.55
CA ALA A 138 -2.97 22.86 27.72
C ALA A 138 -1.76 22.76 28.67
N GLN A 139 -0.57 22.51 28.13
CA GLN A 139 0.67 22.37 28.90
C GLN A 139 1.02 23.61 29.74
N TRP A 140 0.71 24.82 29.24
CA TRP A 140 1.00 26.08 29.93
C TRP A 140 -0.25 26.86 30.38
N ASN A 141 -1.44 26.28 30.29
CA ASN A 141 -2.74 26.88 30.61
C ASN A 141 -2.95 28.28 29.97
N LEU A 142 -2.74 28.37 28.66
CA LEU A 142 -2.82 29.61 27.88
C LEU A 142 -4.23 29.85 27.30
N GLU A 143 -4.75 31.07 27.42
CA GLU A 143 -6.06 31.48 26.87
C GLU A 143 -6.12 31.30 25.34
N ARG A 144 -7.32 31.02 24.80
CA ARG A 144 -7.55 30.85 23.36
C ARG A 144 -7.43 32.19 22.63
N ASP A 145 -6.64 32.23 21.57
CA ASP A 145 -6.47 33.39 20.70
C ASP A 145 -7.18 33.14 19.36
N ASP A 146 -8.36 33.72 19.18
CA ASP A 146 -9.20 33.51 18.00
C ASP A 146 -8.67 34.19 16.72
N ASN A 147 -7.59 34.97 16.82
CA ASN A 147 -6.91 35.62 15.68
C ASN A 147 -5.56 34.99 15.35
N LEU A 148 -5.19 33.86 15.98
CA LEU A 148 -3.95 33.15 15.74
C LEU A 148 -3.92 32.60 14.30
N GLN A 149 -2.94 33.01 13.49
CA GLN A 149 -2.70 32.43 12.17
C GLN A 149 -1.56 31.42 12.27
N LEU A 150 -1.83 30.14 11.99
CA LEU A 150 -0.84 29.06 12.15
C LEU A 150 0.40 29.26 11.26
N ARG A 151 0.22 29.87 10.09
CA ARG A 151 1.31 30.23 9.17
C ARG A 151 2.37 31.18 9.75
N ASP A 152 2.04 31.90 10.82
CA ASP A 152 2.99 32.81 11.50
C ASP A 152 3.94 32.03 12.44
N PHE A 153 3.73 30.71 12.58
CA PHE A 153 4.51 29.83 13.45
C PHE A 153 5.06 28.60 12.70
N PRO A 154 5.89 28.81 11.66
CA PRO A 154 6.36 27.73 10.81
C PRO A 154 7.27 26.72 11.51
N THR A 155 7.93 27.06 12.64
CA THR A 155 8.92 26.18 13.29
C THR A 155 8.66 25.99 14.79
N LEU A 156 9.26 24.97 15.41
CA LEU A 156 9.15 24.75 16.86
C LEU A 156 9.69 25.94 17.67
N HIS A 157 10.69 26.66 17.16
CA HIS A 157 11.17 27.92 17.73
C HIS A 157 10.08 29.01 17.75
N HIS A 158 9.27 29.11 16.70
CA HIS A 158 8.17 30.07 16.66
C HIS A 158 7.08 29.70 17.67
N VAL A 159 6.73 28.41 17.79
CA VAL A 159 5.78 27.92 18.79
C VAL A 159 6.29 28.16 20.21
N ALA A 160 7.57 27.86 20.49
CA ALA A 160 8.20 28.15 21.78
C ALA A 160 8.29 29.67 22.05
N GLY A 161 8.54 30.49 21.02
CA GLY A 161 8.51 31.94 21.09
C GLY A 161 7.15 32.50 21.46
N TRP A 162 6.10 31.96 20.86
CA TRP A 162 4.72 32.29 21.19
C TRP A 162 4.36 31.95 22.64
N VAL A 163 4.78 30.78 23.12
CA VAL A 163 4.60 30.38 24.54
C VAL A 163 5.33 31.35 25.47
N ARG A 164 6.56 31.76 25.15
CA ARG A 164 7.32 32.75 25.93
C ARG A 164 6.58 34.09 26.01
N ASP A 165 6.06 34.57 24.89
CA ASP A 165 5.30 35.83 24.82
C ASP A 165 4.03 35.78 25.68
N LYS A 166 3.23 34.70 25.56
CA LYS A 166 2.00 34.52 26.36
C LYS A 166 2.26 34.33 27.85
N LEU A 167 3.42 33.80 28.23
CA LEU A 167 3.85 33.67 29.63
C LEU A 167 4.52 34.94 30.19
N GLY A 168 4.69 36.00 29.39
CA GLY A 168 5.37 37.22 29.79
C GLY A 168 6.87 37.02 30.11
N LEU A 169 7.49 36.02 29.49
CA LEU A 169 8.90 35.67 29.70
C LEU A 169 9.76 36.34 28.63
N THR A 170 10.70 37.19 29.05
CA THR A 170 11.69 37.78 28.14
C THR A 170 12.70 36.72 27.70
N ALA A 171 12.98 36.62 26.40
CA ALA A 171 14.00 35.75 25.83
C ALA A 171 15.36 35.92 26.54
N PRO A 172 16.16 34.84 26.70
CA PRO A 172 17.53 34.98 27.19
C PRO A 172 18.33 35.88 26.24
N THR A 173 18.83 37.00 26.76
CA THR A 173 19.71 37.92 26.04
C THR A 173 20.97 37.20 25.57
N THR A 174 21.07 36.91 24.27
CA THR A 174 22.35 36.76 23.59
C THR A 174 23.00 38.15 23.54
N THR A 175 24.12 38.30 24.24
CA THR A 175 24.95 39.50 24.21
C THR A 175 25.48 39.74 22.81
N ALA A 176 24.98 40.79 22.15
CA ALA A 176 25.56 41.36 20.95
C ALA A 176 26.99 41.88 21.23
N PRO A 177 27.99 41.64 20.36
CA PRO A 177 29.28 42.31 20.45
C PRO A 177 29.11 43.80 20.15
N ALA A 178 29.64 44.63 21.06
CA ALA A 178 29.62 46.08 20.98
C ALA A 178 30.40 46.61 19.76
N ALA A 179 29.78 47.56 19.07
CA ALA A 179 30.40 48.39 18.04
C ALA A 179 31.62 49.14 18.58
N ALA A 180 32.75 49.00 17.89
CA ALA A 180 33.94 49.84 18.01
C ALA A 180 34.01 50.82 16.80
N PRO A 181 34.66 51.99 16.94
CA PRO A 181 34.30 53.20 16.21
C PRO A 181 34.85 53.25 14.78
N SER A 182 34.08 53.89 13.91
CA SER A 182 34.46 54.26 12.53
C SER A 182 35.68 55.20 12.51
N PRO A 183 36.72 54.91 11.72
CA PRO A 183 37.65 55.94 11.27
C PRO A 183 37.04 56.75 10.10
N ALA A 184 37.27 58.06 10.11
CA ALA A 184 36.94 59.01 9.05
C ALA A 184 38.08 59.08 7.99
N PRO A 185 37.89 59.74 6.84
CA PRO A 185 38.16 59.15 5.52
C PRO A 185 39.58 59.42 4.97
N ALA A 186 40.04 58.52 4.11
CA ALA A 186 41.11 58.79 3.13
C ALA A 186 40.50 58.79 1.72
N ALA A 187 40.84 59.83 0.95
CA ALA A 187 40.39 60.11 -0.40
C ALA A 187 41.01 59.14 -1.46
N PRO A 188 40.51 59.14 -2.71
CA PRO A 188 40.35 57.94 -3.54
C PRO A 188 41.57 57.60 -4.40
N ALA A 189 41.66 56.31 -4.75
CA ALA A 189 42.33 55.87 -5.98
C ALA A 189 41.23 55.50 -6.99
N ALA A 190 41.21 56.23 -8.10
CA ALA A 190 40.27 56.08 -9.19
C ALA A 190 40.65 54.93 -10.15
N GLY A 191 39.63 54.27 -10.69
CA GLY A 191 39.61 53.78 -12.07
C GLY A 191 39.24 52.31 -12.27
N GLY A 192 38.06 52.04 -12.83
CA GLY A 192 37.81 50.74 -13.47
C GLY A 192 36.38 50.30 -13.82
N GLY A 193 35.41 51.19 -14.06
CA GLY A 193 34.20 50.94 -14.89
C GLY A 193 33.31 49.73 -14.59
N GLY A 194 32.52 49.79 -13.51
CA GLY A 194 31.35 48.92 -13.30
C GLY A 194 30.05 49.63 -13.70
N ASP A 195 29.06 48.89 -14.18
CA ASP A 195 27.74 49.43 -14.54
C ASP A 195 26.93 49.79 -13.28
N GLU A 196 26.99 51.06 -12.86
CA GLU A 196 26.35 51.55 -11.63
C GLU A 196 24.84 51.28 -11.59
N ILE A 197 24.16 51.23 -12.74
CA ILE A 197 22.72 50.95 -12.81
C ILE A 197 22.49 49.47 -12.52
N LEU A 198 23.27 48.59 -13.15
CA LEU A 198 23.19 47.15 -12.89
C LEU A 198 23.51 46.84 -11.42
N THR A 199 24.58 47.43 -10.86
CA THR A 199 24.94 47.27 -9.44
C THR A 199 23.80 47.69 -8.51
N THR A 200 23.10 48.79 -8.83
CA THR A 200 21.99 49.26 -8.01
C THR A 200 20.75 48.38 -8.15
N VAL A 201 20.44 47.88 -9.35
CA VAL A 201 19.33 46.92 -9.57
C VAL A 201 19.62 45.60 -8.85
N THR A 202 20.84 45.07 -8.96
CA THR A 202 21.27 43.88 -8.22
C THR A 202 21.16 44.07 -6.71
N GLY A 203 21.52 45.25 -6.19
CA GLY A 203 21.35 45.57 -4.76
C GLY A 203 19.88 45.59 -4.32
N ILE A 204 18.98 46.15 -5.13
CA ILE A 204 17.54 46.13 -4.83
C ILE A 204 17.00 44.70 -4.79
N VAL A 205 17.41 43.85 -5.74
CA VAL A 205 16.96 42.45 -5.77
C VAL A 205 17.55 41.67 -4.60
N ALA A 206 18.83 41.87 -4.27
CA ALA A 206 19.47 41.29 -3.08
C ALA A 206 18.72 41.63 -1.79
N ASP A 207 18.39 42.92 -1.58
CA ASP A 207 17.66 43.37 -0.39
C ASP A 207 16.25 42.78 -0.29
N MET A 208 15.60 42.52 -1.42
CA MET A 208 14.21 42.05 -1.47
C MET A 208 14.07 40.52 -1.44
N THR A 209 15.08 39.80 -1.91
CA THR A 209 15.11 38.32 -1.99
C THR A 209 15.93 37.69 -0.87
N GLY A 210 16.83 38.45 -0.26
CA GLY A 210 17.79 37.96 0.73
C GLY A 210 19.04 37.34 0.11
N TYR A 211 19.15 37.25 -1.22
CA TYR A 211 20.35 36.75 -1.88
C TYR A 211 21.54 37.71 -1.72
N PRO A 212 22.74 37.22 -1.40
CA PRO A 212 23.97 37.98 -1.51
C PRO A 212 24.17 38.52 -2.93
N THR A 213 24.64 39.77 -3.08
CA THR A 213 24.82 40.40 -4.40
C THR A 213 25.81 39.67 -5.32
N ASP A 214 26.67 38.82 -4.77
CA ASP A 214 27.65 37.99 -5.47
C ASP A 214 27.08 36.67 -6.01
N LEU A 215 25.89 36.25 -5.56
CA LEU A 215 25.14 35.09 -6.10
C LEU A 215 24.10 35.50 -7.15
N LEU A 216 23.85 36.79 -7.33
CA LEU A 216 22.92 37.34 -8.32
C LEU A 216 23.65 37.65 -9.64
N ASP A 217 23.98 36.61 -10.41
CA ASP A 217 24.52 36.79 -11.76
C ASP A 217 23.49 37.54 -12.63
N PRO A 218 23.88 38.67 -13.25
CA PRO A 218 23.00 39.51 -14.06
C PRO A 218 22.24 38.83 -15.21
N ASP A 219 22.72 37.67 -15.67
CA ASP A 219 22.16 36.90 -16.77
C ASP A 219 21.24 35.75 -16.33
N LEU A 220 21.10 35.49 -15.02
CA LEU A 220 20.16 34.50 -14.49
C LEU A 220 18.71 34.93 -14.67
N ASP A 221 17.86 33.95 -14.96
CA ASP A 221 16.42 34.13 -15.05
C ASP A 221 15.81 34.35 -13.65
N LEU A 222 15.10 35.46 -13.48
CA LEU A 222 14.48 35.86 -12.23
C LEU A 222 13.47 34.80 -11.75
N GLU A 223 12.73 34.14 -12.65
CA GLU A 223 11.72 33.14 -12.29
C GLU A 223 12.29 31.72 -12.26
N ALA A 224 12.99 31.32 -13.33
CA ALA A 224 13.45 29.94 -13.52
C ALA A 224 14.71 29.59 -12.72
N ASP A 225 15.62 30.55 -12.51
CA ASP A 225 16.91 30.31 -11.85
C ASP A 225 16.96 30.88 -10.43
N LEU A 226 16.30 32.02 -10.18
CA LEU A 226 16.32 32.71 -8.89
C LEU A 226 15.02 32.59 -8.08
N GLY A 227 14.02 31.86 -8.58
CA GLY A 227 12.76 31.58 -7.87
C GLY A 227 11.92 32.83 -7.53
N VAL A 228 12.18 33.96 -8.18
CA VAL A 228 11.46 35.22 -7.99
C VAL A 228 10.16 35.18 -8.80
N ASP A 229 9.06 34.87 -8.12
CA ASP A 229 7.73 34.78 -8.72
C ASP A 229 7.22 36.12 -9.31
N THR A 230 6.11 36.07 -10.04
CA THR A 230 5.52 37.23 -10.71
C THR A 230 5.01 38.32 -9.75
N VAL A 231 4.73 37.99 -8.48
CA VAL A 231 4.34 38.96 -7.44
C VAL A 231 5.57 39.72 -6.97
N LYS A 232 6.66 39.00 -6.67
CA LYS A 232 7.92 39.57 -6.21
C LYS A 232 8.63 40.38 -7.30
N GLN A 233 8.55 39.95 -8.57
CA GLN A 233 9.02 40.75 -9.71
C GLN A 233 8.28 42.09 -9.80
N ALA A 234 6.97 42.13 -9.56
CA ALA A 234 6.22 43.38 -9.54
C ALA A 234 6.66 44.33 -8.41
N GLU A 235 7.01 43.78 -7.25
CA GLU A 235 7.59 44.54 -6.13
C GLU A 235 8.99 45.10 -6.47
N VAL A 236 9.86 44.29 -7.10
CA VAL A 236 11.18 44.73 -7.58
C VAL A 236 11.05 45.90 -8.55
N PHE A 237 10.13 45.83 -9.53
CA PHE A 237 9.87 46.95 -10.44
C PHE A 237 9.26 48.17 -9.73
N ALA A 238 8.55 48.00 -8.62
CA ALA A 238 8.11 49.12 -7.79
C ALA A 238 9.28 49.79 -7.07
N ALA A 239 10.20 49.01 -6.50
CA ALA A 239 11.40 49.52 -5.82
C ALA A 239 12.38 50.20 -6.80
N VAL A 240 12.61 49.60 -7.97
CA VAL A 240 13.41 50.19 -9.06
C VAL A 240 12.79 51.52 -9.53
N ARG A 241 11.48 51.58 -9.74
CA ARG A 241 10.82 52.86 -10.10
C ARG A 241 10.96 53.92 -9.03
N ALA A 242 10.84 53.53 -7.75
CA ALA A 242 11.00 54.45 -6.63
C ALA A 242 12.44 55.00 -6.56
N GLN A 243 13.44 54.16 -6.83
CA GLN A 243 14.86 54.53 -6.79
C GLN A 243 15.21 55.60 -7.84
N TRP A 244 14.65 55.52 -9.05
CA TRP A 244 14.94 56.47 -10.15
C TRP A 244 13.79 57.43 -10.50
N ASN A 245 12.74 57.49 -9.68
CA ASN A 245 11.54 58.31 -9.88
C ASN A 245 10.93 58.19 -11.30
N LEU A 246 10.80 56.94 -11.78
CA LEU A 246 10.28 56.62 -13.11
C LEU A 246 8.75 56.55 -13.13
N GLU A 247 8.10 57.06 -14.19
CA GLU A 247 6.64 56.99 -14.35
C GLU A 247 6.15 55.54 -14.50
N ARG A 248 4.96 55.25 -13.97
CA ARG A 248 4.31 53.94 -14.09
C ARG A 248 3.82 53.72 -15.53
N ASP A 249 4.25 52.63 -16.14
CA ASP A 249 3.85 52.19 -17.48
C ASP A 249 2.83 51.04 -17.35
N ASP A 250 1.56 51.31 -17.65
CA ASP A 250 0.46 50.35 -17.48
C ASP A 250 0.45 49.25 -18.56
N ASN A 251 1.32 49.33 -19.57
CA ASN A 251 1.47 48.32 -20.63
C ASN A 251 2.74 47.46 -20.48
N LEU A 252 3.49 47.61 -19.38
CA LEU A 252 4.70 46.84 -19.11
C LEU A 252 4.37 45.36 -18.87
N GLN A 253 4.95 44.44 -19.65
CA GLN A 253 4.83 43.01 -19.43
C GLN A 253 6.09 42.49 -18.70
N LEU A 254 5.92 41.95 -17.49
CA LEU A 254 7.05 41.51 -16.65
C LEU A 254 7.90 40.40 -17.31
N ARG A 255 7.26 39.53 -18.11
CA ARG A 255 7.93 38.48 -18.90
C ARG A 255 8.98 38.97 -19.90
N ASP A 256 8.93 40.25 -20.29
CA ASP A 256 9.90 40.84 -21.22
C ASP A 256 11.22 41.20 -20.52
N PHE A 257 11.29 41.04 -19.19
CA PHE A 257 12.45 41.36 -18.36
C PHE A 257 12.91 40.16 -17.51
N PRO A 258 13.32 39.04 -18.13
CA PRO A 258 13.63 37.82 -17.41
C PRO A 258 14.89 37.92 -16.54
N THR A 259 15.81 38.87 -16.78
CA THR A 259 17.09 38.93 -16.05
C THR A 259 17.38 40.33 -15.48
N LEU A 260 18.32 40.43 -14.53
CA LEU A 260 18.74 41.73 -13.98
C LEU A 260 19.34 42.65 -15.06
N HIS A 261 19.99 42.09 -16.08
CA HIS A 261 20.42 42.85 -17.26
C HIS A 261 19.26 43.49 -18.03
N HIS A 262 18.13 42.78 -18.15
CA HIS A 262 16.93 43.33 -18.80
C HIS A 262 16.31 44.45 -17.97
N VAL A 263 16.22 44.27 -16.65
CA VAL A 263 15.70 45.31 -15.73
C VAL A 263 16.61 46.55 -15.75
N ALA A 264 17.93 46.37 -15.70
CA ALA A 264 18.90 47.46 -15.82
C ALA A 264 18.85 48.13 -17.21
N GLY A 265 18.65 47.34 -18.28
CA GLY A 265 18.41 47.83 -19.64
C GLY A 265 17.18 48.73 -19.74
N TRP A 266 16.08 48.30 -19.12
CA TRP A 266 14.85 49.08 -19.05
C TRP A 266 15.02 50.41 -18.31
N VAL A 267 15.76 50.41 -17.18
CA VAL A 267 16.09 51.64 -16.45
C VAL A 267 16.93 52.57 -17.33
N ARG A 268 17.94 52.05 -18.05
CA ARG A 268 18.76 52.84 -18.98
C ARG A 268 17.90 53.48 -20.08
N ASP A 269 16.98 52.73 -20.67
CA ASP A 269 16.08 53.22 -21.72
C ASP A 269 15.15 54.33 -21.22
N LYS A 270 14.58 54.19 -20.01
CA LYS A 270 13.71 55.23 -19.42
C LYS A 270 14.49 56.47 -18.97
N LEU A 271 15.78 56.35 -18.66
CA LEU A 271 16.67 57.47 -18.32
C LEU A 271 17.38 58.08 -19.54
N GLY A 272 17.23 57.51 -20.73
CA GLY A 272 17.86 57.99 -21.97
C GLY A 272 19.37 57.77 -22.02
N LEU A 273 19.88 56.71 -21.39
CA LEU A 273 21.31 56.38 -21.26
C LEU A 273 21.69 55.24 -22.21
N THR A 274 22.84 55.35 -22.90
CA THR A 274 23.33 54.30 -23.82
C THR A 274 24.18 53.25 -23.11
N ALA A 275 23.99 51.96 -23.44
CA ALA A 275 24.68 50.82 -22.83
C ALA A 275 26.23 50.84 -22.97
N PRO A 276 26.99 50.32 -21.98
CA PRO A 276 28.45 50.21 -22.06
C PRO A 276 28.90 49.08 -23.01
N THR A 277 29.93 49.32 -23.83
CA THR A 277 30.49 48.36 -24.80
C THR A 277 31.41 47.33 -24.12
N THR A 278 31.06 46.05 -24.14
CA THR A 278 31.93 44.94 -23.71
C THR A 278 32.92 44.52 -24.82
N ALA A 279 34.19 44.33 -24.44
CA ALA A 279 35.26 43.85 -25.32
C ALA A 279 35.36 42.31 -25.28
N ALA A 280 35.52 41.69 -26.47
CA ALA A 280 35.60 40.24 -26.67
C ALA A 280 36.91 39.60 -26.16
N PRO A 281 36.91 38.32 -25.72
CA PRO A 281 38.13 37.61 -25.37
C PRO A 281 38.76 36.88 -26.58
N ALA A 282 40.08 36.99 -26.71
CA ALA A 282 40.90 36.29 -27.70
C ALA A 282 41.54 35.03 -27.11
N ALA A 283 41.55 33.95 -27.89
CA ALA A 283 42.21 32.68 -27.60
C ALA A 283 43.72 32.70 -27.93
N ALA A 284 44.55 32.00 -27.13
CA ALA A 284 45.61 31.07 -27.59
C ALA A 284 46.48 30.49 -26.44
N ALA A 285 46.44 29.16 -26.33
CA ALA A 285 47.55 28.19 -26.27
C ALA A 285 48.68 28.27 -25.21
N ALA A 286 48.68 27.22 -24.38
CA ALA A 286 49.77 26.39 -23.82
C ALA A 286 51.25 26.80 -23.96
N ALA A 287 51.94 26.86 -22.81
CA ALA A 287 53.33 26.40 -22.65
C ALA A 287 53.59 25.98 -21.19
N ALA A 288 54.16 24.79 -21.03
CA ALA A 288 54.49 24.18 -19.75
C ALA A 288 55.80 24.71 -19.12
N ALA A 289 55.83 24.60 -17.78
CA ALA A 289 56.97 24.47 -16.87
C ALA A 289 57.89 25.69 -16.61
N ALA A 290 57.67 26.33 -15.46
CA ALA A 290 58.73 26.66 -14.50
C ALA A 290 58.12 26.87 -13.10
N ALA A 291 58.41 25.96 -12.18
CA ALA A 291 58.06 26.09 -10.76
C ALA A 291 58.92 27.17 -10.09
N PRO A 292 58.34 27.99 -9.19
CA PRO A 292 59.02 28.45 -8.00
C PRO A 292 58.62 27.57 -6.80
N ALA A 293 59.59 27.37 -5.92
CA ALA A 293 59.49 26.53 -4.74
C ALA A 293 58.53 27.10 -3.68
N ALA A 294 57.77 26.17 -3.10
CA ALA A 294 57.22 26.10 -1.74
C ALA A 294 57.11 27.39 -0.89
N GLY A 295 55.84 27.74 -0.64
CA GLY A 295 55.30 28.30 0.60
C GLY A 295 53.82 28.59 0.36
N GLY A 296 52.81 27.98 0.98
CA GLY A 296 52.72 26.98 2.04
C GLY A 296 51.31 27.16 2.62
N GLY A 297 50.41 26.18 2.40
CA GLY A 297 49.06 26.13 2.96
C GLY A 297 47.97 25.92 1.90
N GLY A 298 47.78 24.69 1.42
CA GLY A 298 46.51 24.32 0.78
C GLY A 298 45.42 24.27 1.84
N ASP A 299 44.17 24.59 1.48
CA ASP A 299 43.03 24.49 2.41
C ASP A 299 42.80 23.00 2.75
N GLU A 300 43.43 22.53 3.83
CA GLU A 300 43.35 21.16 4.33
C GLU A 300 41.90 20.77 4.67
N ILE A 301 41.07 21.76 5.05
CA ILE A 301 39.66 21.56 5.38
C ILE A 301 38.86 21.30 4.11
N LEU A 302 38.98 22.17 3.10
CA LEU A 302 38.31 21.95 1.81
C LEU A 302 38.74 20.62 1.19
N THR A 303 40.03 20.31 1.22
CA THR A 303 40.57 19.03 0.70
C THR A 303 39.95 17.82 1.39
N THR A 304 39.71 17.90 2.69
CA THR A 304 39.13 16.79 3.47
C THR A 304 37.61 16.71 3.31
N VAL A 305 36.90 17.84 3.22
CA VAL A 305 35.45 17.87 2.92
C VAL A 305 35.18 17.30 1.53
N THR A 306 35.96 17.71 0.52
CA THR A 306 35.90 17.13 -0.83
C THR A 306 36.21 15.63 -0.80
N GLY A 307 37.14 15.18 0.05
CA GLY A 307 37.43 13.76 0.27
C GLY A 307 36.26 12.97 0.85
N ILE A 308 35.56 13.52 1.85
CA ILE A 308 34.37 12.89 2.46
C ILE A 308 33.25 12.74 1.43
N VAL A 309 32.98 13.82 0.66
CA VAL A 309 31.96 13.76 -0.40
C VAL A 309 32.38 12.81 -1.51
N ALA A 310 33.66 12.75 -1.87
CA ALA A 310 34.19 11.77 -2.82
C ALA A 310 33.99 10.32 -2.35
N ASP A 311 34.27 10.01 -1.09
CA ASP A 311 34.08 8.67 -0.52
C ASP A 311 32.60 8.26 -0.49
N MET A 312 31.71 9.20 -0.18
CA MET A 312 30.27 8.95 -0.07
C MET A 312 29.54 8.88 -1.43
N THR A 313 30.06 9.58 -2.45
CA THR A 313 29.45 9.64 -3.79
C THR A 313 30.16 8.73 -4.80
N GLY A 314 31.39 8.33 -4.50
CA GLY A 314 32.27 7.54 -5.38
C GLY A 314 32.88 8.35 -6.52
N TYR A 315 32.85 9.69 -6.48
CA TYR A 315 33.49 10.56 -7.48
C TYR A 315 34.93 10.89 -7.08
N PRO A 316 35.89 10.88 -8.01
CA PRO A 316 37.24 11.35 -7.71
C PRO A 316 37.24 12.85 -7.40
N THR A 317 38.09 13.26 -6.47
CA THR A 317 38.11 14.61 -5.89
C THR A 317 38.38 15.73 -6.90
N ASP A 318 38.97 15.42 -8.06
CA ASP A 318 39.23 16.35 -9.16
C ASP A 318 38.00 16.64 -10.06
N LEU A 319 36.88 15.97 -9.81
CA LEU A 319 35.57 16.21 -10.45
C LEU A 319 34.60 16.97 -9.55
N LEU A 320 34.88 17.03 -8.26
CA LEU A 320 34.11 17.74 -7.26
C LEU A 320 34.64 19.17 -7.15
N ASP A 321 34.33 19.97 -8.18
CA ASP A 321 34.67 21.39 -8.16
C ASP A 321 33.98 22.06 -6.96
N PRO A 322 34.73 22.75 -6.08
CA PRO A 322 34.21 23.33 -4.85
C PRO A 322 33.02 24.30 -5.00
N ASP A 323 32.84 24.84 -6.20
CA ASP A 323 31.80 25.82 -6.53
C ASP A 323 30.55 25.19 -7.17
N LEU A 324 30.52 23.87 -7.38
CA LEU A 324 29.33 23.16 -7.88
C LEU A 324 28.24 23.03 -6.82
N ASP A 325 26.99 23.11 -7.27
CA ASP A 325 25.82 22.96 -6.40
C ASP A 325 25.64 21.50 -5.95
N LEU A 326 25.44 21.29 -4.65
CA LEU A 326 25.34 19.97 -4.04
C LEU A 326 24.12 19.21 -4.56
N GLU A 327 22.99 19.86 -4.81
CA GLU A 327 21.76 19.20 -5.25
C GLU A 327 21.68 19.15 -6.78
N ALA A 328 21.82 20.30 -7.45
CA ALA A 328 21.59 20.45 -8.88
C ALA A 328 22.74 19.90 -9.75
N ASP A 329 23.99 20.05 -9.32
CA ASP A 329 25.16 19.59 -10.08
C ASP A 329 25.70 18.26 -9.56
N LEU A 330 25.81 18.13 -8.24
CA LEU A 330 26.42 16.98 -7.58
C LEU A 330 25.41 15.85 -7.25
N GLY A 331 24.10 16.10 -7.34
CA GLY A 331 23.05 15.10 -7.12
C GLY A 331 22.97 14.59 -5.67
N VAL A 332 23.43 15.39 -4.72
CA VAL A 332 23.39 15.13 -3.27
C VAL A 332 22.07 15.69 -2.72
N ASP A 333 21.08 14.80 -2.59
CA ASP A 333 19.78 15.12 -1.98
C ASP A 333 19.90 15.53 -0.51
N THR A 334 18.83 16.07 0.06
CA THR A 334 18.78 16.58 1.44
C THR A 334 19.10 15.52 2.50
N VAL A 335 18.80 14.24 2.25
CA VAL A 335 19.16 13.14 3.16
C VAL A 335 20.67 12.89 3.13
N LYS A 336 21.26 12.86 1.93
CA LYS A 336 22.68 12.61 1.73
C LYS A 336 23.54 13.81 2.15
N GLN A 337 23.02 15.02 2.03
CA GLN A 337 23.63 16.22 2.61
C GLN A 337 23.72 16.09 4.13
N ALA A 338 22.66 15.63 4.81
CA ALA A 338 22.71 15.40 6.26
C ALA A 338 23.77 14.35 6.65
N GLU A 339 23.93 13.29 5.86
CA GLU A 339 24.99 12.29 6.06
C GLU A 339 26.40 12.89 5.85
N VAL A 340 26.60 13.72 4.81
CA VAL A 340 27.86 14.44 4.57
C VAL A 340 28.21 15.32 5.76
N PHE A 341 27.25 16.07 6.30
CA PHE A 341 27.43 16.87 7.52
C PHE A 341 27.68 16.01 8.76
N ALA A 342 27.09 14.82 8.85
CA ALA A 342 27.41 13.87 9.93
C ALA A 342 28.86 13.36 9.84
N ALA A 343 29.33 13.00 8.65
CA ALA A 343 30.70 12.55 8.42
C ALA A 343 31.73 13.67 8.63
N VAL A 344 31.45 14.88 8.15
CA VAL A 344 32.25 16.09 8.40
C VAL A 344 32.33 16.38 9.90
N ARG A 345 31.21 16.34 10.63
CA ARG A 345 31.23 16.53 12.10
C ARG A 345 32.06 15.46 12.81
N ALA A 346 31.92 14.20 12.41
CA ALA A 346 32.69 13.10 13.00
C ALA A 346 34.20 13.28 12.75
N GLN A 347 34.59 13.73 11.56
CA GLN A 347 36.00 13.91 11.18
C GLN A 347 36.72 14.96 12.02
N TRP A 348 36.05 16.07 12.37
CA TRP A 348 36.63 17.15 13.17
C TRP A 348 36.10 17.23 14.60
N ASN A 349 35.35 16.22 15.06
CA ASN A 349 34.69 16.17 16.35
C ASN A 349 33.94 17.48 16.68
N LEU A 350 33.21 17.99 15.69
CA LEU A 350 32.45 19.23 15.81
C LEU A 350 31.15 18.95 16.55
N GLU A 351 30.80 19.83 17.50
CA GLU A 351 29.53 19.75 18.21
C GLU A 351 28.35 19.85 17.22
N ARG A 352 27.30 19.07 17.47
CA ARG A 352 26.06 19.13 16.69
C ARG A 352 25.49 20.55 16.79
N ASP A 353 25.20 21.14 15.63
CA ASP A 353 24.53 22.43 15.51
C ASP A 353 23.06 22.16 15.23
N ASP A 354 22.19 22.55 16.16
CA ASP A 354 20.74 22.30 16.10
C ASP A 354 19.98 23.43 15.35
N ASN A 355 20.70 24.38 14.73
CA ASN A 355 20.15 25.46 13.91
C ASN A 355 20.75 25.48 12.48
N LEU A 356 21.36 24.37 12.05
CA LEU A 356 22.07 24.28 10.77
C LEU A 356 21.08 24.03 9.63
N GLN A 357 20.80 25.05 8.82
CA GLN A 357 19.95 24.89 7.63
C GLN A 357 20.78 24.39 6.45
N LEU A 358 20.48 23.18 5.95
CA LEU A 358 21.26 22.55 4.88
C LEU A 358 21.27 23.37 3.57
N ARG A 359 20.20 24.14 3.31
CA ARG A 359 20.07 25.06 2.17
C ARG A 359 21.10 26.20 2.15
N ASP A 360 21.67 26.55 3.31
CA ASP A 360 22.67 27.61 3.44
C ASP A 360 24.07 27.14 2.99
N PHE A 361 24.21 25.85 2.68
CA PHE A 361 25.45 25.23 2.24
C PHE A 361 25.30 24.60 0.85
N PRO A 362 25.04 25.39 -0.20
CA PRO A 362 24.79 24.85 -1.53
C PRO A 362 26.04 24.25 -2.19
N THR A 363 27.27 24.58 -1.74
CA THR A 363 28.50 24.09 -2.38
C THR A 363 29.52 23.55 -1.36
N LEU A 364 30.52 22.79 -1.83
CA LEU A 364 31.60 22.30 -0.97
C LEU A 364 32.42 23.42 -0.33
N HIS A 365 32.51 24.59 -0.99
CA HIS A 365 33.10 25.79 -0.39
C HIS A 365 32.34 26.28 0.84
N HIS A 366 31.00 26.21 0.81
CA HIS A 366 30.17 26.59 1.95
C HIS A 366 30.35 25.59 3.11
N VAL A 367 30.37 24.29 2.82
CA VAL A 367 30.62 23.25 3.84
C VAL A 367 32.03 23.39 4.44
N ALA A 368 33.06 23.63 3.62
CA ALA A 368 34.42 23.86 4.10
C ALA A 368 34.56 25.18 4.87
N GLY A 369 33.84 26.23 4.45
CA GLY A 369 33.72 27.50 5.15
C GLY A 369 33.12 27.32 6.55
N TRP A 370 32.04 26.56 6.64
CA TRP A 370 31.40 26.20 7.92
C TRP A 370 32.34 25.48 8.88
N VAL A 371 33.08 24.48 8.37
CA VAL A 371 34.11 23.79 9.17
C VAL A 371 35.21 24.74 9.60
N ARG A 372 35.65 25.67 8.73
CA ARG A 372 36.63 26.71 9.07
C ARG A 372 36.13 27.63 10.18
N ASP A 373 34.88 28.06 10.13
CA ASP A 373 34.31 28.96 11.13
C ASP A 373 34.21 28.27 12.50
N ARG A 374 33.89 26.98 12.50
CA ARG A 374 33.84 26.13 13.69
C ARG A 374 35.23 25.84 14.26
N LEU A 375 36.24 25.59 13.42
CA LEU A 375 37.62 25.34 13.85
C LEU A 375 38.38 26.63 14.22
N GLY A 376 38.04 27.76 13.61
CA GLY A 376 38.57 29.09 13.91
C GLY A 376 38.19 29.64 15.30
N SER A 377 37.24 28.99 15.98
CA SER A 377 36.87 29.24 17.37
C SER A 377 37.54 28.32 18.40
N SER A 378 38.49 27.46 18.00
CA SER A 378 39.21 26.60 18.93
C SER A 378 40.67 26.38 18.50
N ALA A 379 41.58 27.14 19.13
CA ALA A 379 42.99 26.77 19.15
C ALA A 379 43.26 25.74 20.26
N ALA A 380 43.93 24.66 19.86
CA ALA A 380 44.63 23.64 20.66
C ALA A 380 43.78 22.52 21.30
N ALA A 381 43.82 21.33 20.69
CA ALA A 381 44.64 20.22 21.17
C ALA A 381 44.47 18.99 20.25
N SER A 382 45.58 18.40 19.82
CA SER A 382 45.61 17.00 19.38
C SER A 382 45.78 16.11 20.61
N PRO A 383 45.08 14.96 20.67
CA PRO A 383 45.83 13.74 20.98
C PRO A 383 45.38 12.49 20.22
N ALA A 384 46.40 11.74 19.78
CA ALA A 384 46.63 10.30 19.92
C ALA A 384 45.54 9.27 19.58
N ALA A 385 45.93 8.43 18.61
CA ALA A 385 45.48 7.08 18.30
C ALA A 385 44.96 6.24 19.49
N ALA A 386 43.83 5.57 19.26
CA ALA A 386 43.44 4.34 19.93
C ALA A 386 42.64 3.44 18.96
N ASP A 387 43.00 2.17 18.97
CA ASP A 387 42.55 1.10 18.07
C ASP A 387 41.03 0.88 18.04
N GLY A 388 40.46 0.88 16.83
CA GLY A 388 39.15 0.32 16.51
C GLY A 388 39.30 -1.09 15.90
N PRO A 389 38.37 -2.02 16.17
CA PRO A 389 38.46 -3.40 15.71
C PRO A 389 38.40 -3.47 14.18
N ALA A 390 39.22 -4.36 13.61
CA ALA A 390 39.35 -4.59 12.19
C ALA A 390 37.99 -4.70 11.48
N ALA A 391 37.70 -3.71 10.64
CA ALA A 391 36.75 -3.86 9.56
C ALA A 391 37.24 -5.03 8.70
N THR A 392 36.41 -6.07 8.61
CA THR A 392 36.56 -7.11 7.60
C THR A 392 36.58 -6.42 6.24
N THR A 393 37.68 -6.59 5.53
CA THR A 393 37.83 -6.24 4.11
C THR A 393 36.56 -6.64 3.36
N PRO A 394 35.90 -5.72 2.63
CA PRO A 394 35.03 -6.13 1.54
C PRO A 394 35.91 -6.94 0.60
N ASP A 395 35.52 -8.18 0.32
CA ASP A 395 36.11 -8.93 -0.78
C ASP A 395 36.07 -8.07 -2.04
N ALA A 396 37.13 -8.20 -2.84
CA ALA A 396 37.27 -7.55 -4.14
C ALA A 396 35.98 -7.67 -4.97
N PRO A 397 35.63 -6.69 -5.82
CA PRO A 397 34.45 -6.76 -6.67
C PRO A 397 34.53 -8.00 -7.57
N SER A 398 33.79 -9.03 -7.14
CA SER A 398 33.48 -10.20 -7.93
C SER A 398 32.58 -9.75 -9.07
N ALA A 399 32.90 -10.18 -10.29
CA ALA A 399 32.09 -9.99 -11.49
C ALA A 399 30.59 -10.12 -11.21
N HIS A 400 29.77 -9.23 -11.80
CA HIS A 400 28.31 -9.26 -11.71
C HIS A 400 27.78 -10.69 -11.91
N HIS A 401 27.40 -11.35 -10.82
CA HIS A 401 26.81 -12.67 -10.87
C HIS A 401 25.36 -12.47 -11.33
N MET A 402 25.01 -12.97 -12.52
CA MET A 402 23.61 -12.98 -12.95
C MET A 402 22.77 -13.70 -11.90
N ILE A 403 21.73 -13.04 -11.40
CA ILE A 403 20.83 -13.62 -10.41
C ILE A 403 20.15 -14.84 -11.01
N VAL A 404 20.34 -15.99 -10.37
CA VAL A 404 19.70 -17.25 -10.78
C VAL A 404 18.43 -17.41 -9.97
N GLY A 405 17.30 -17.57 -10.65
CA GLY A 405 16.03 -17.74 -9.96
C GLY A 405 15.92 -19.11 -9.26
N ASP A 406 15.25 -19.13 -8.11
CA ASP A 406 15.03 -20.32 -7.28
C ASP A 406 13.53 -20.58 -7.12
N LEU A 407 13.09 -21.78 -7.53
CA LEU A 407 11.68 -22.16 -7.42
C LEU A 407 11.25 -22.39 -5.97
N ALA A 408 12.14 -22.82 -5.08
CA ALA A 408 11.80 -23.00 -3.66
C ALA A 408 11.59 -21.66 -2.96
N ALA A 409 12.36 -20.63 -3.33
CA ALA A 409 12.16 -19.27 -2.83
C ALA A 409 10.80 -18.67 -3.25
N ILE A 410 10.26 -19.08 -4.40
CA ILE A 410 8.91 -18.69 -4.84
C ILE A 410 7.84 -19.28 -3.92
N ASP A 411 7.94 -20.58 -3.60
CA ASP A 411 6.91 -21.28 -2.80
C ASP A 411 6.86 -20.77 -1.34
N ALA A 412 7.85 -20.00 -0.89
CA ALA A 412 7.84 -19.28 0.38
C ALA A 412 7.03 -17.97 0.35
N LEU A 413 6.66 -17.49 -0.84
CA LEU A 413 5.87 -16.27 -1.02
C LEU A 413 4.42 -16.60 -1.37
N PRO A 414 3.47 -15.80 -0.85
CA PRO A 414 2.06 -16.00 -1.15
C PRO A 414 1.76 -15.61 -2.61
N ARG A 415 1.20 -16.56 -3.37
CA ARG A 415 0.60 -16.30 -4.69
C ARG A 415 -0.86 -15.90 -4.52
N ARG A 416 -1.18 -14.61 -4.66
CA ARG A 416 -2.53 -14.07 -4.43
C ARG A 416 -3.26 -13.78 -5.74
N VAL A 417 -4.52 -14.22 -5.82
CA VAL A 417 -5.40 -14.01 -6.96
C VAL A 417 -6.57 -13.12 -6.54
N PRO A 418 -6.81 -11.98 -7.22
CA PRO A 418 -8.00 -11.17 -7.02
C PRO A 418 -9.28 -11.90 -7.43
N VAL A 419 -10.29 -11.84 -6.57
CA VAL A 419 -11.61 -12.46 -6.79
C VAL A 419 -12.74 -11.51 -6.41
N PRO A 420 -13.93 -11.62 -7.04
CA PRO A 420 -15.10 -10.89 -6.58
C PRO A 420 -15.54 -11.42 -5.21
N ALA A 421 -15.67 -10.52 -4.23
CA ALA A 421 -16.04 -10.87 -2.87
C ALA A 421 -17.32 -10.17 -2.44
N LEU A 422 -18.32 -10.92 -2.00
CA LEU A 422 -19.60 -10.38 -1.54
C LEU A 422 -19.37 -9.37 -0.40
N ARG A 423 -20.00 -8.21 -0.55
CA ARG A 423 -20.06 -7.16 0.46
C ARG A 423 -21.42 -7.19 1.14
N ALA A 424 -21.45 -6.66 2.36
CA ALA A 424 -22.70 -6.41 3.06
C ALA A 424 -23.62 -5.49 2.23
N THR A 425 -24.93 -5.56 2.45
CA THR A 425 -25.87 -4.64 1.78
C THR A 425 -25.62 -3.20 2.24
N ALA A 426 -26.05 -2.21 1.46
CA ALA A 426 -25.81 -0.82 1.79
C ALA A 426 -26.48 -0.39 3.12
N GLU A 427 -27.57 -1.04 3.53
CA GLU A 427 -28.24 -0.80 4.82
C GLU A 427 -27.41 -1.25 6.03
N ALA A 428 -26.58 -2.29 5.84
CA ALA A 428 -25.63 -2.79 6.83
C ALA A 428 -24.31 -1.99 6.83
N CYS A 429 -24.16 -1.00 5.95
CA CYS A 429 -22.99 -0.14 5.87
C CYS A 429 -23.18 1.18 6.63
N LEU A 430 -22.05 1.75 7.05
CA LEU A 430 -21.97 3.08 7.65
C LEU A 430 -22.30 4.16 6.60
N ASP A 431 -22.72 5.33 7.08
CA ASP A 431 -22.87 6.52 6.22
C ASP A 431 -21.49 7.09 5.86
N THR A 432 -21.35 7.62 4.65
CA THR A 432 -20.09 8.21 4.16
C THR A 432 -19.84 9.63 4.66
N GLY A 433 -20.86 10.28 5.23
CA GLY A 433 -20.83 11.69 5.59
C GLY A 433 -21.09 12.67 4.43
N VAL A 434 -21.22 12.18 3.19
CA VAL A 434 -21.53 13.04 2.03
C VAL A 434 -22.96 13.57 2.13
N THR A 435 -23.10 14.90 2.01
CA THR A 435 -24.40 15.59 1.95
C THR A 435 -24.62 16.14 0.54
N LEU A 436 -25.75 15.77 -0.08
CA LEU A 436 -26.09 16.21 -1.44
C LEU A 436 -26.96 17.48 -1.48
N ALA A 437 -27.67 17.80 -0.40
CA ALA A 437 -28.46 19.03 -0.33
C ALA A 437 -27.54 20.25 -0.48
N ASP A 438 -27.91 21.17 -1.37
CA ASP A 438 -27.16 22.38 -1.73
C ASP A 438 -25.75 22.14 -2.32
N ALA A 439 -25.36 20.87 -2.54
CA ALA A 439 -24.07 20.51 -3.11
C ALA A 439 -23.99 20.87 -4.60
N ARG A 440 -22.82 21.30 -5.05
CA ARG A 440 -22.54 21.53 -6.48
C ARG A 440 -21.73 20.36 -7.01
N VAL A 441 -22.31 19.59 -7.92
CA VAL A 441 -21.77 18.29 -8.32
C VAL A 441 -21.56 18.24 -9.82
N VAL A 442 -20.34 17.95 -10.26
CA VAL A 442 -20.03 17.75 -11.67
C VAL A 442 -20.47 16.35 -12.09
N VAL A 443 -21.13 16.24 -13.25
CA VAL A 443 -21.51 14.96 -13.86
C VAL A 443 -20.95 14.92 -15.28
N MET A 444 -19.94 14.07 -15.50
CA MET A 444 -19.49 13.73 -16.85
C MET A 444 -20.47 12.73 -17.45
N LEU A 445 -21.22 13.17 -18.47
CA LEU A 445 -22.29 12.38 -19.07
C LEU A 445 -21.76 11.19 -19.89
N ASP A 446 -22.44 10.06 -19.78
CA ASP A 446 -22.32 8.92 -20.71
C ASP A 446 -23.24 9.12 -21.93
N GLN A 447 -22.98 8.41 -23.01
CA GLN A 447 -23.84 8.35 -24.20
C GLN A 447 -25.07 7.46 -23.98
N GLY A 448 -25.07 6.62 -22.94
CA GLY A 448 -26.15 5.71 -22.60
C GLY A 448 -27.34 6.36 -21.89
N GLY A 449 -27.23 7.60 -21.42
CA GLY A 449 -28.30 8.34 -20.72
C GLY A 449 -28.42 8.02 -19.23
N VAL A 450 -27.42 7.40 -18.61
CA VAL A 450 -27.36 7.23 -17.14
C VAL A 450 -27.16 8.58 -16.44
N GLY A 451 -26.27 9.42 -16.97
CA GLY A 451 -25.96 10.75 -16.46
C GLY A 451 -27.19 11.67 -16.44
N GLU A 452 -28.00 11.66 -17.50
CA GLU A 452 -29.26 12.40 -17.52
C GLU A 452 -30.24 11.94 -16.43
N ALA A 453 -30.26 10.63 -16.15
CA ALA A 453 -31.09 10.07 -15.08
C ALA A 453 -30.54 10.40 -13.68
N LEU A 454 -29.22 10.52 -13.55
CA LEU A 454 -28.53 10.92 -12.31
C LEU A 454 -28.72 12.40 -12.00
N VAL A 455 -28.58 13.28 -12.99
CA VAL A 455 -28.84 14.72 -12.88
C VAL A 455 -30.23 14.97 -12.25
N LYS A 456 -31.28 14.32 -12.78
CA LYS A 456 -32.65 14.44 -12.24
C LYS A 456 -32.78 14.01 -10.78
N ARG A 457 -31.99 13.03 -10.34
CA ARG A 457 -32.01 12.55 -8.94
C ARG A 457 -31.23 13.46 -8.02
N LEU A 458 -30.10 13.98 -8.49
CA LEU A 458 -29.30 14.99 -7.78
C LEU A 458 -30.13 16.26 -7.54
N GLU A 459 -30.80 16.79 -8.58
CA GLU A 459 -31.70 17.95 -8.44
C GLU A 459 -32.85 17.68 -7.46
N LYS A 460 -33.44 16.48 -7.50
CA LYS A 460 -34.47 16.06 -6.54
C LYS A 460 -33.94 15.96 -5.10
N ALA A 461 -32.67 15.62 -4.93
CA ALA A 461 -31.98 15.60 -3.64
C ALA A 461 -31.51 16.99 -3.18
N GLY A 462 -31.76 18.05 -3.97
CA GLY A 462 -31.38 19.43 -3.65
C GLY A 462 -29.98 19.83 -4.12
N ALA A 463 -29.28 19.01 -4.90
CA ALA A 463 -27.99 19.33 -5.47
C ALA A 463 -28.11 20.14 -6.78
N SER A 464 -27.13 21.00 -7.04
CA SER A 464 -26.91 21.64 -8.34
C SER A 464 -26.02 20.76 -9.21
N ALA A 465 -26.58 20.12 -10.23
CA ALA A 465 -25.82 19.27 -11.15
C ALA A 465 -25.21 20.09 -12.31
N LEU A 466 -23.88 20.04 -12.42
CA LEU A 466 -23.07 20.72 -13.44
C LEU A 466 -22.62 19.68 -14.48
N THR A 467 -23.13 19.75 -15.70
CA THR A 467 -22.94 18.67 -16.67
C THR A 467 -21.80 18.94 -17.64
N LEU A 468 -20.87 18.01 -17.77
CA LEU A 468 -19.92 17.94 -18.89
C LEU A 468 -20.49 17.02 -19.96
N ALA A 469 -20.51 17.47 -21.22
CA ALA A 469 -21.08 16.72 -22.32
C ALA A 469 -20.25 15.47 -22.67
N ALA A 470 -20.91 14.40 -23.12
CA ALA A 470 -20.23 13.23 -23.62
C ALA A 470 -19.34 13.59 -24.83
N GLY A 471 -18.05 13.23 -24.77
CA GLY A 471 -17.08 13.52 -25.83
C GLY A 471 -16.46 14.92 -25.83
N ILE A 472 -16.76 15.75 -24.82
CA ILE A 472 -16.18 17.10 -24.66
C ILE A 472 -14.65 17.13 -24.83
N SER A 473 -14.11 18.22 -25.39
CA SER A 473 -12.66 18.43 -25.45
C SER A 473 -12.08 18.68 -24.05
N THR A 474 -10.78 18.46 -23.89
CA THR A 474 -10.11 18.77 -22.62
C THR A 474 -10.15 20.27 -22.33
N GLU A 475 -9.94 21.14 -23.33
CA GLU A 475 -9.99 22.60 -23.12
C GLU A 475 -11.39 23.09 -22.79
N GLU A 476 -12.41 22.56 -23.47
CA GLU A 476 -13.82 22.90 -23.20
C GLU A 476 -14.24 22.48 -21.79
N ALA A 477 -13.81 21.29 -21.34
CA ALA A 477 -14.07 20.82 -19.99
C ALA A 477 -13.43 21.73 -18.94
N LEU A 478 -12.15 22.08 -19.11
CA LEU A 478 -11.44 23.00 -18.21
C LEU A 478 -12.11 24.39 -18.18
N SER A 479 -12.52 24.92 -19.34
CA SER A 479 -13.23 26.20 -19.42
C SER A 479 -14.58 26.17 -18.69
N CYS A 480 -15.33 25.07 -18.76
CA CYS A 480 -16.56 24.90 -17.98
C CYS A 480 -16.28 24.89 -16.49
N LEU A 481 -15.26 24.14 -16.06
CA LEU A 481 -14.86 24.04 -14.65
C LEU A 481 -14.42 25.40 -14.09
N ASP A 482 -13.64 26.18 -14.84
CA ASP A 482 -13.22 27.53 -14.43
C ASP A 482 -14.42 28.46 -14.21
N GLY A 483 -15.39 28.43 -15.13
CA GLY A 483 -16.63 29.20 -14.99
C GLY A 483 -17.41 28.79 -13.74
N TRP A 484 -17.54 27.48 -13.48
CA TRP A 484 -18.27 27.00 -12.31
C TRP A 484 -17.53 27.22 -10.99
N LEU A 485 -16.21 27.15 -10.96
CA LEU A 485 -15.42 27.45 -9.76
C LEU A 485 -15.54 28.93 -9.38
N ALA A 486 -15.72 29.83 -10.35
CA ALA A 486 -16.00 31.24 -10.08
C ALA A 486 -17.34 31.46 -9.36
N ASP A 487 -18.32 30.57 -9.56
CA ASP A 487 -19.62 30.61 -8.89
C ASP A 487 -19.62 29.94 -7.50
N GLY A 488 -18.54 29.25 -7.10
CA GLY A 488 -18.38 28.62 -5.79
C GLY A 488 -17.59 27.29 -5.81
N PRO A 489 -17.42 26.62 -4.66
CA PRO A 489 -16.75 25.32 -4.61
C PRO A 489 -17.59 24.21 -5.26
N ILE A 490 -16.93 23.15 -5.70
CA ILE A 490 -17.55 21.92 -6.22
C ILE A 490 -17.36 20.82 -5.17
N SER A 491 -18.44 20.17 -4.77
CA SER A 491 -18.46 19.20 -3.67
C SER A 491 -18.21 17.76 -4.14
N GLY A 492 -18.42 17.48 -5.43
CA GLY A 492 -18.38 16.11 -5.94
C GLY A 492 -18.29 16.00 -7.45
N VAL A 493 -17.84 14.83 -7.90
CA VAL A 493 -17.71 14.46 -9.31
C VAL A 493 -18.27 13.05 -9.52
N TYR A 494 -19.23 12.92 -10.43
CA TYR A 494 -19.62 11.64 -11.02
C TYR A 494 -19.00 11.49 -12.39
N TRP A 495 -18.19 10.45 -12.56
CA TRP A 495 -17.48 10.19 -13.80
C TRP A 495 -18.07 8.98 -14.54
N LEU A 496 -18.91 9.24 -15.54
CA LEU A 496 -19.71 8.18 -16.21
C LEU A 496 -19.22 7.82 -17.62
N ALA A 497 -18.16 8.47 -18.12
CA ALA A 497 -17.64 8.22 -19.46
C ALA A 497 -17.18 6.76 -19.69
N ALA A 498 -16.84 6.03 -18.63
CA ALA A 498 -16.49 4.61 -18.70
C ALA A 498 -17.68 3.64 -18.67
N LEU A 499 -18.92 4.15 -18.64
CA LEU A 499 -20.14 3.37 -18.89
C LEU A 499 -20.40 3.15 -20.38
N ASP A 500 -19.75 3.93 -21.24
CA ASP A 500 -19.92 3.83 -22.68
C ASP A 500 -19.27 2.55 -23.18
N ASP A 501 -20.07 1.80 -23.94
CA ASP A 501 -19.65 0.59 -24.64
C ASP A 501 -18.55 0.94 -25.66
N GLU A 502 -17.39 0.34 -25.49
CA GLU A 502 -16.23 0.55 -26.36
C GLU A 502 -16.23 -0.37 -27.59
N GLY A 503 -17.11 -1.38 -27.66
CA GLY A 503 -17.13 -2.36 -28.74
C GLY A 503 -15.92 -3.30 -28.75
N GLU A 504 -15.69 -3.95 -29.89
CA GLU A 504 -14.59 -4.91 -30.07
C GLU A 504 -13.24 -4.20 -30.13
N LEU A 505 -12.30 -4.56 -29.24
CA LEU A 505 -10.98 -3.93 -29.17
C LEU A 505 -10.16 -4.08 -30.46
N THR A 506 -10.35 -5.21 -31.16
CA THR A 506 -9.65 -5.51 -32.41
C THR A 506 -10.13 -4.64 -33.58
N ALA A 507 -11.26 -3.96 -33.44
CA ALA A 507 -11.80 -3.07 -34.47
C ALA A 507 -11.21 -1.64 -34.40
N TYR A 508 -10.49 -1.31 -33.34
CA TYR A 508 -9.85 0.00 -33.22
C TYR A 508 -8.64 0.12 -34.15
N ASP A 509 -8.52 1.30 -34.78
CA ASP A 509 -7.24 1.84 -35.18
C ASP A 509 -6.62 2.65 -34.04
N LEU A 510 -5.39 3.13 -34.22
CA LEU A 510 -4.68 3.86 -33.18
C LEU A 510 -5.41 5.15 -32.76
N ALA A 511 -5.96 5.89 -33.72
CA ALA A 511 -6.67 7.13 -33.44
C ALA A 511 -7.93 6.89 -32.60
N GLY A 512 -8.71 5.87 -32.95
CA GLY A 512 -9.89 5.45 -32.18
C GLY A 512 -9.52 4.98 -30.77
N TRP A 513 -8.44 4.21 -30.62
CA TRP A 513 -7.93 3.75 -29.32
C TRP A 513 -7.55 4.93 -28.42
N GLN A 514 -6.76 5.86 -28.95
CA GLN A 514 -6.33 7.07 -28.23
C GLN A 514 -7.53 7.96 -27.85
N GLU A 515 -8.50 8.14 -28.75
CA GLU A 515 -9.69 8.92 -28.45
C GLU A 515 -10.62 8.24 -27.42
N ALA A 516 -10.70 6.90 -27.45
CA ALA A 516 -11.44 6.14 -26.45
C ALA A 516 -10.83 6.28 -25.04
N LEU A 517 -9.50 6.30 -24.94
CA LEU A 517 -8.75 6.53 -23.70
C LEU A 517 -8.81 7.99 -23.25
N ARG A 518 -8.67 8.96 -24.18
CA ARG A 518 -8.76 10.38 -23.87
C ARG A 518 -10.07 10.70 -23.16
N ARG A 519 -11.20 10.31 -23.76
CA ARG A 519 -12.55 10.56 -23.23
C ARG A 519 -12.78 9.94 -21.85
N ARG A 520 -12.13 8.81 -21.55
CA ARG A 520 -12.35 8.05 -20.31
C ARG A 520 -11.43 8.46 -19.18
N VAL A 521 -10.13 8.60 -19.41
CA VAL A 521 -9.15 8.78 -18.33
C VAL A 521 -8.34 10.07 -18.44
N LYS A 522 -7.98 10.54 -19.63
CA LYS A 522 -7.17 11.78 -19.75
C LYS A 522 -7.98 13.03 -19.41
N VAL A 523 -9.27 13.10 -19.78
CA VAL A 523 -10.16 14.18 -19.33
C VAL A 523 -10.48 14.05 -17.83
N LEU A 524 -10.53 12.83 -17.28
CA LEU A 524 -10.67 12.62 -15.83
C LEU A 524 -9.47 13.19 -15.06
N TYR A 525 -8.26 12.88 -15.51
CA TYR A 525 -7.03 13.47 -15.00
C TYR A 525 -7.09 15.00 -15.00
N ALA A 526 -7.42 15.62 -16.14
CA ALA A 526 -7.51 17.07 -16.24
C ALA A 526 -8.57 17.66 -15.31
N THR A 527 -9.74 17.00 -15.21
CA THR A 527 -10.85 17.41 -14.35
C THR A 527 -10.45 17.37 -12.87
N MET A 528 -9.89 16.25 -12.40
CA MET A 528 -9.54 16.08 -10.99
C MET A 528 -8.30 16.89 -10.60
N ARG A 529 -7.35 17.08 -11.50
CA ARG A 529 -6.23 18.01 -11.32
C ARG A 529 -6.76 19.43 -11.13
N ARG A 530 -7.72 19.87 -11.94
CA ARG A 530 -8.31 21.22 -11.85
C ARG A 530 -9.10 21.43 -10.57
N LEU A 531 -9.79 20.39 -10.10
CA LEU A 531 -10.64 20.41 -8.91
C LEU A 531 -9.90 20.10 -7.60
N TRP A 532 -8.57 19.99 -7.65
CA TRP A 532 -7.74 19.59 -6.52
C TRP A 532 -8.07 20.37 -5.24
N ASP A 533 -8.08 21.71 -5.31
CA ASP A 533 -8.27 22.57 -4.13
C ASP A 533 -9.65 22.44 -3.47
N THR A 534 -10.65 21.97 -4.21
CA THR A 534 -12.01 21.77 -3.68
C THR A 534 -12.20 20.41 -3.00
N SER A 535 -11.24 19.50 -3.15
CA SER A 535 -11.27 18.13 -2.61
C SER A 535 -12.62 17.41 -2.76
N PRO A 536 -13.20 17.36 -3.98
CA PRO A 536 -14.52 16.80 -4.17
C PRO A 536 -14.53 15.29 -3.92
N PHE A 537 -15.68 14.73 -3.54
CA PHE A 537 -15.85 13.27 -3.66
C PHE A 537 -15.76 12.86 -5.14
N LEU A 538 -15.30 11.64 -5.42
CA LEU A 538 -15.22 11.08 -6.76
C LEU A 538 -15.95 9.74 -6.82
N VAL A 539 -16.96 9.63 -7.68
CA VAL A 539 -17.63 8.36 -8.00
C VAL A 539 -17.51 8.09 -9.50
N SER A 540 -16.60 7.19 -9.85
CA SER A 540 -16.41 6.69 -11.20
C SER A 540 -17.30 5.49 -11.47
N ALA A 541 -17.92 5.40 -12.63
CA ALA A 541 -18.78 4.28 -13.00
C ALA A 541 -18.25 3.56 -14.25
N THR A 542 -18.17 2.22 -14.20
CA THR A 542 -17.60 1.38 -15.27
C THR A 542 -18.54 0.22 -15.64
N ARG A 543 -18.24 -0.43 -16.78
CA ARG A 543 -18.93 -1.65 -17.26
C ARG A 543 -17.94 -2.78 -17.57
N LEU A 544 -17.15 -3.15 -16.57
CA LEU A 544 -16.24 -4.29 -16.64
C LEU A 544 -16.98 -5.63 -16.49
N GLY A 545 -18.21 -5.65 -15.97
CA GLY A 545 -19.03 -6.87 -15.87
C GLY A 545 -19.85 -6.97 -14.58
N GLY A 546 -19.71 -5.99 -13.68
CA GLY A 546 -20.30 -5.97 -12.35
C GLY A 546 -19.42 -6.62 -11.28
N TYR A 547 -18.31 -7.24 -11.68
CA TYR A 547 -17.33 -7.93 -10.81
C TYR A 547 -15.90 -7.38 -10.99
N HIS A 548 -15.77 -6.17 -11.55
CA HIS A 548 -14.51 -5.56 -11.98
C HIS A 548 -13.70 -6.41 -12.97
N GLY A 549 -14.35 -7.37 -13.65
CA GLY A 549 -13.73 -8.33 -14.55
C GLY A 549 -13.00 -9.49 -13.84
N TYR A 550 -13.29 -9.75 -12.57
CA TYR A 550 -12.68 -10.85 -11.81
C TYR A 550 -13.52 -12.14 -11.79
N ASP A 551 -14.68 -12.13 -12.42
CA ASP A 551 -15.46 -13.34 -12.64
C ASP A 551 -14.83 -14.23 -13.72
N VAL A 552 -15.32 -15.46 -13.80
CA VAL A 552 -14.87 -16.45 -14.79
C VAL A 552 -14.99 -15.94 -16.23
N GLY A 553 -16.00 -15.12 -16.52
CA GLY A 553 -16.22 -14.54 -17.84
C GLY A 553 -15.21 -13.46 -18.22
N GLY A 554 -14.60 -12.77 -17.26
CA GLY A 554 -13.62 -11.71 -17.48
C GLY A 554 -14.20 -10.35 -17.86
N ALA A 555 -13.36 -9.35 -18.11
CA ALA A 555 -13.78 -7.96 -18.32
C ALA A 555 -14.49 -7.72 -19.67
N THR A 556 -15.63 -7.01 -19.68
CA THR A 556 -16.42 -6.71 -20.90
C THR A 556 -16.00 -5.41 -21.60
N SER A 557 -16.01 -4.26 -20.89
CA SER A 557 -15.51 -2.97 -21.40
C SER A 557 -14.20 -2.59 -20.70
N VAL A 558 -13.07 -3.04 -21.24
CA VAL A 558 -11.76 -3.08 -20.56
C VAL A 558 -11.17 -1.70 -20.33
N LEU A 559 -11.48 -0.68 -21.15
CA LEU A 559 -10.92 0.66 -20.98
C LEU A 559 -11.37 1.29 -19.66
N GLY A 560 -12.44 0.77 -19.04
CA GLY A 560 -12.82 1.09 -17.67
C GLY A 560 -11.71 0.81 -16.64
N GLY A 561 -10.81 -0.15 -16.90
CA GLY A 561 -9.65 -0.43 -16.05
C GLY A 561 -8.75 0.78 -15.84
N ALA A 562 -8.55 1.62 -16.87
CA ALA A 562 -7.79 2.86 -16.73
C ALA A 562 -8.44 3.84 -15.74
N VAL A 563 -9.77 3.90 -15.75
CA VAL A 563 -10.53 4.76 -14.83
C VAL A 563 -10.47 4.21 -13.40
N VAL A 564 -10.57 2.89 -13.21
CA VAL A 564 -10.45 2.27 -11.88
C VAL A 564 -9.05 2.50 -11.30
N GLY A 565 -7.99 2.26 -12.08
CA GLY A 565 -6.61 2.51 -11.66
C GLY A 565 -6.35 3.97 -11.25
N PHE A 566 -6.83 4.93 -12.04
CA PHE A 566 -6.79 6.36 -11.68
C PHE A 566 -7.53 6.63 -10.36
N THR A 567 -8.75 6.12 -10.24
CA THR A 567 -9.63 6.36 -9.09
C THR A 567 -9.01 5.86 -7.78
N LYS A 568 -8.37 4.69 -7.79
CA LYS A 568 -7.68 4.14 -6.61
C LYS A 568 -6.46 4.98 -6.20
N SER A 569 -5.65 5.40 -7.16
CA SER A 569 -4.50 6.26 -6.87
C SER A 569 -4.94 7.63 -6.34
N TYR A 570 -6.02 8.21 -6.88
CA TYR A 570 -6.60 9.43 -6.34
C TYR A 570 -7.04 9.27 -4.87
N LYS A 571 -7.60 8.12 -4.47
CA LYS A 571 -7.90 7.84 -3.06
C LYS A 571 -6.65 7.82 -2.17
N LYS A 572 -5.51 7.34 -2.69
CA LYS A 572 -4.24 7.38 -1.94
C LYS A 572 -3.72 8.81 -1.78
N GLU A 573 -3.94 9.68 -2.76
CA GLU A 573 -3.58 11.10 -2.68
C GLU A 573 -4.57 11.93 -1.86
N ARG A 574 -5.83 11.49 -1.75
CA ARG A 574 -6.92 12.14 -1.03
C ARG A 574 -7.60 11.17 -0.05
N PRO A 575 -6.92 10.80 1.06
CA PRO A 575 -7.43 9.82 2.00
C PRO A 575 -8.75 10.24 2.66
N ASP A 576 -8.99 11.54 2.83
CA ASP A 576 -10.23 12.04 3.46
C ASP A 576 -11.41 12.16 2.48
N ALA A 577 -11.14 12.19 1.17
CA ALA A 577 -12.20 12.26 0.18
C ALA A 577 -12.91 10.90 0.05
N LEU A 578 -14.24 10.92 -0.13
CA LEU A 578 -14.97 9.74 -0.58
C LEU A 578 -14.60 9.48 -2.04
N VAL A 579 -14.07 8.28 -2.31
CA VAL A 579 -13.67 7.87 -3.66
C VAL A 579 -14.18 6.47 -3.92
N LYS A 580 -14.91 6.29 -5.03
CA LYS A 580 -15.48 5.00 -5.45
C LYS A 580 -15.36 4.75 -6.94
N ALA A 581 -15.10 3.50 -7.28
CA ALA A 581 -15.23 2.93 -8.61
C ALA A 581 -16.37 1.88 -8.59
N VAL A 582 -17.52 2.25 -9.15
CA VAL A 582 -18.72 1.42 -9.20
C VAL A 582 -18.81 0.69 -10.53
N ASP A 583 -18.64 -0.63 -10.51
CA ASP A 583 -18.71 -1.47 -11.70
C ASP A 583 -20.10 -2.10 -11.88
N LEU A 584 -20.57 -2.11 -13.13
CA LEU A 584 -21.91 -2.53 -13.51
C LEU A 584 -21.89 -3.59 -14.61
N PRO A 585 -22.94 -4.42 -14.73
CA PRO A 585 -23.02 -5.40 -15.80
C PRO A 585 -23.17 -4.71 -17.17
N ALA A 586 -22.81 -5.39 -18.24
CA ALA A 586 -22.90 -4.86 -19.61
C ALA A 586 -24.35 -4.50 -20.03
N SER A 587 -25.38 -5.06 -19.38
CA SER A 587 -26.78 -4.85 -19.74
C SER A 587 -27.24 -3.39 -19.57
N ARG A 588 -28.07 -2.90 -20.52
CA ARG A 588 -28.55 -1.51 -20.52
C ARG A 588 -29.92 -1.39 -19.83
N LYS A 589 -29.92 -0.94 -18.56
CA LYS A 589 -31.06 -0.30 -17.89
C LYS A 589 -30.57 0.97 -17.20
N THR A 590 -31.02 2.14 -17.66
CA THR A 590 -30.39 3.44 -17.35
C THR A 590 -30.84 4.06 -16.03
N ALA A 591 -32.14 4.04 -15.73
CA ALA A 591 -32.67 4.73 -14.55
C ALA A 591 -32.21 4.10 -13.22
N ALA A 592 -32.21 2.77 -13.12
CA ALA A 592 -31.86 2.09 -11.86
C ALA A 592 -30.39 2.30 -11.48
N ILE A 593 -29.48 2.42 -12.46
CA ILE A 593 -28.06 2.68 -12.21
C ILE A 593 -27.85 3.99 -11.45
N ALA A 594 -28.59 5.03 -11.80
CA ALA A 594 -28.45 6.31 -11.13
C ALA A 594 -28.86 6.24 -9.64
N ASP A 595 -29.83 5.39 -9.28
CA ASP A 595 -30.16 5.12 -7.87
C ASP A 595 -29.00 4.38 -7.17
N LEU A 596 -28.37 3.41 -7.85
CA LEU A 596 -27.21 2.68 -7.31
C LEU A 596 -26.02 3.60 -7.03
N LEU A 597 -25.72 4.52 -7.94
CA LEU A 597 -24.61 5.46 -7.78
C LEU A 597 -24.82 6.37 -6.56
N LEU A 598 -26.05 6.82 -6.31
CA LEU A 598 -26.37 7.61 -5.12
C LEU A 598 -26.27 6.77 -3.84
N GLU A 599 -26.78 5.54 -3.85
CA GLU A 599 -26.66 4.61 -2.73
C GLU A 599 -25.19 4.40 -2.34
N GLU A 600 -24.32 4.11 -3.32
CA GLU A 600 -22.89 3.95 -3.07
C GLU A 600 -22.20 5.25 -2.64
N THR A 601 -22.70 6.41 -3.06
CA THR A 601 -22.17 7.69 -2.60
C THR A 601 -22.47 7.93 -1.12
N LEU A 602 -23.62 7.47 -0.64
CA LEU A 602 -24.11 7.75 0.71
C LEU A 602 -23.68 6.69 1.74
N LYS A 603 -23.33 5.48 1.29
CA LYS A 603 -23.03 4.33 2.15
C LYS A 603 -21.66 3.74 1.88
N ASP A 604 -21.10 3.07 2.89
CA ASP A 604 -19.85 2.33 2.84
C ASP A 604 -18.63 3.22 2.53
N PRO A 605 -18.04 3.87 3.55
CA PRO A 605 -16.83 4.67 3.40
C PRO A 605 -15.56 3.83 3.23
N GLY A 606 -15.61 2.52 3.51
CA GLY A 606 -14.44 1.65 3.57
C GLY A 606 -14.03 1.05 2.22
N CYS A 607 -14.95 0.98 1.25
CA CYS A 607 -14.72 0.28 -0.01
C CYS A 607 -14.65 1.22 -1.23
N VAL A 608 -13.50 1.20 -1.92
CA VAL A 608 -13.28 1.96 -3.16
C VAL A 608 -13.89 1.22 -4.37
N GLU A 609 -13.60 -0.06 -4.53
CA GLU A 609 -14.06 -0.85 -5.68
C GLU A 609 -15.36 -1.58 -5.33
N VAL A 610 -16.48 -1.19 -5.95
CA VAL A 610 -17.78 -1.81 -5.71
C VAL A 610 -18.43 -2.29 -7.01
N GLY A 611 -18.60 -3.59 -7.16
CA GLY A 611 -19.37 -4.22 -8.22
C GLY A 611 -20.84 -4.42 -7.83
N ARG A 612 -21.78 -4.18 -8.76
CA ARG A 612 -23.22 -4.40 -8.54
C ARG A 612 -23.75 -5.47 -9.50
N VAL A 613 -24.19 -6.61 -8.99
CA VAL A 613 -24.79 -7.69 -9.80
C VAL A 613 -26.06 -8.20 -9.13
N GLU A 614 -27.18 -8.15 -9.86
CA GLU A 614 -28.48 -8.68 -9.38
C GLU A 614 -28.90 -8.14 -8.00
N GLY A 615 -28.63 -6.87 -7.72
CA GLY A 615 -28.94 -6.23 -6.44
C GLY A 615 -27.96 -6.55 -5.30
N ARG A 616 -26.93 -7.37 -5.55
CA ARG A 616 -25.85 -7.67 -4.61
C ARG A 616 -24.65 -6.77 -4.84
N ARG A 617 -23.86 -6.56 -3.78
CA ARG A 617 -22.64 -5.75 -3.77
C ARG A 617 -21.42 -6.65 -3.69
N PHE A 618 -20.39 -6.37 -4.47
CA PHE A 618 -19.13 -7.10 -4.45
C PHE A 618 -17.96 -6.14 -4.36
N GLY A 619 -16.94 -6.46 -3.58
CA GLY A 619 -15.62 -5.85 -3.65
C GLY A 619 -14.64 -6.76 -4.37
N VAL A 620 -13.35 -6.44 -4.27
CA VAL A 620 -12.25 -7.26 -4.81
C VAL A 620 -11.37 -7.70 -3.65
N ALA A 621 -11.46 -8.97 -3.28
CA ALA A 621 -10.63 -9.58 -2.23
C ALA A 621 -9.58 -10.52 -2.83
N PHE A 622 -8.72 -11.11 -2.01
CA PHE A 622 -7.68 -12.01 -2.46
C PHE A 622 -7.86 -13.42 -1.92
N LEU A 623 -7.65 -14.40 -2.80
CA LEU A 623 -7.43 -15.79 -2.39
C LEU A 623 -5.98 -16.16 -2.59
N GLU A 624 -5.40 -16.83 -1.60
CA GLU A 624 -4.12 -17.49 -1.77
C GLU A 624 -4.32 -18.76 -2.62
N SER A 625 -3.59 -18.83 -3.72
CA SER A 625 -3.61 -19.94 -4.66
C SER A 625 -2.17 -20.38 -4.90
N PRO A 626 -1.59 -21.21 -4.00
CA PRO A 626 -0.24 -21.73 -4.14
C PRO A 626 -0.02 -22.42 -5.48
N PHE A 627 1.23 -22.46 -5.94
CA PHE A 627 1.58 -23.27 -7.10
C PHE A 627 1.41 -24.77 -6.79
N PRO A 628 1.11 -25.60 -7.79
CA PRO A 628 1.18 -27.04 -7.61
C PRO A 628 2.58 -27.48 -7.16
N ALA A 629 2.62 -28.52 -6.31
CA ALA A 629 3.86 -29.08 -5.80
C ALA A 629 4.78 -29.51 -6.95
N LEU A 630 6.08 -29.41 -6.74
CA LEU A 630 7.08 -29.91 -7.67
C LEU A 630 7.39 -31.38 -7.35
N SER A 631 7.40 -32.24 -8.35
CA SER A 631 7.92 -33.60 -8.24
C SER A 631 9.45 -33.60 -8.11
N ALA A 632 10.01 -34.76 -7.75
CA ALA A 632 11.46 -34.91 -7.53
C ALA A 632 12.34 -34.60 -8.76
N ASP A 633 11.77 -34.63 -9.97
CA ASP A 633 12.45 -34.25 -11.22
C ASP A 633 12.26 -32.76 -11.59
N GLY A 634 11.59 -31.98 -10.74
CA GLY A 634 11.36 -30.55 -10.92
C GLY A 634 10.19 -30.21 -11.86
N SER A 635 9.39 -31.19 -12.29
CA SER A 635 8.14 -30.92 -12.99
C SER A 635 7.01 -30.59 -12.01
N ALA A 636 6.02 -29.81 -12.44
CA ALA A 636 4.86 -29.51 -11.58
C ALA A 636 3.88 -30.69 -11.59
N GLU A 637 3.36 -31.05 -10.43
CA GLU A 637 2.31 -32.05 -10.30
C GLU A 637 0.99 -31.47 -10.85
N GLY A 638 0.50 -32.01 -11.98
CA GLY A 638 -0.76 -31.58 -12.61
C GLY A 638 -0.65 -31.37 -14.12
N ALA A 639 -1.78 -31.05 -14.75
CA ALA A 639 -1.86 -30.69 -16.16
C ALA A 639 -2.05 -29.17 -16.31
N GLY A 640 -1.52 -28.56 -17.39
CA GLY A 640 -1.84 -27.17 -17.76
C GLY A 640 -0.67 -26.24 -18.06
N GLY A 641 0.56 -26.61 -17.68
CA GLY A 641 1.77 -25.82 -17.96
C GLY A 641 2.21 -25.85 -19.42
N LEU A 642 2.85 -24.76 -19.88
CA LEU A 642 3.52 -24.66 -21.16
C LEU A 642 4.87 -25.39 -21.11
N ALA A 643 5.10 -26.31 -22.05
CA ALA A 643 6.40 -26.95 -22.22
C ALA A 643 7.36 -25.98 -22.92
N LEU A 644 8.36 -25.48 -22.19
CA LEU A 644 9.41 -24.63 -22.75
C LEU A 644 10.47 -25.51 -23.44
N THR A 645 10.76 -25.21 -24.70
CA THR A 645 11.67 -25.97 -25.57
C THR A 645 12.49 -25.05 -26.47
N SER A 646 13.48 -25.59 -27.20
CA SER A 646 14.31 -24.81 -28.12
C SER A 646 13.53 -24.20 -29.29
N GLU A 647 12.32 -24.70 -29.54
CA GLU A 647 11.40 -24.18 -30.55
C GLU A 647 10.48 -23.07 -30.01
N THR A 648 10.52 -22.78 -28.71
CA THR A 648 9.64 -21.77 -28.11
C THR A 648 10.05 -20.37 -28.57
N VAL A 649 9.08 -19.62 -29.08
CA VAL A 649 9.28 -18.25 -29.58
C VAL A 649 8.77 -17.23 -28.57
N PHE A 650 9.68 -16.38 -28.10
CA PHE A 650 9.42 -15.29 -27.17
C PHE A 650 9.45 -13.95 -27.90
N VAL A 651 8.50 -13.08 -27.61
CA VAL A 651 8.58 -11.64 -27.90
C VAL A 651 8.61 -10.92 -26.56
N VAL A 652 9.66 -10.13 -26.31
CA VAL A 652 9.87 -9.43 -25.02
C VAL A 652 10.01 -7.94 -25.28
N THR A 653 9.11 -7.14 -24.70
CA THR A 653 9.20 -5.68 -24.74
C THR A 653 9.84 -5.13 -23.48
N GLY A 654 10.58 -4.02 -23.56
CA GLY A 654 11.35 -3.49 -22.43
C GLY A 654 12.56 -4.38 -22.07
N ALA A 655 13.13 -5.07 -23.07
CA ALA A 655 14.14 -6.11 -22.88
C ALA A 655 15.44 -5.62 -22.23
N ALA A 656 15.75 -4.32 -22.30
CA ALA A 656 16.93 -3.73 -21.68
C ALA A 656 16.69 -3.29 -20.22
N GLY A 657 15.55 -3.64 -19.61
CA GLY A 657 15.34 -3.46 -18.18
C GLY A 657 16.17 -4.45 -17.37
N SER A 658 16.80 -4.04 -16.26
CA SER A 658 17.65 -4.92 -15.45
C SER A 658 16.89 -6.17 -14.94
N ILE A 659 15.64 -5.99 -14.48
CA ILE A 659 14.75 -7.10 -14.10
C ILE A 659 14.39 -7.97 -15.31
N VAL A 660 14.02 -7.35 -16.44
CA VAL A 660 13.55 -8.05 -17.65
C VAL A 660 14.68 -8.86 -18.29
N SER A 661 15.90 -8.35 -18.27
CA SER A 661 17.11 -9.03 -18.73
C SER A 661 17.39 -10.30 -17.90
N ALA A 662 17.28 -10.22 -16.57
CA ALA A 662 17.44 -11.38 -15.69
C ALA A 662 16.36 -12.45 -15.92
N ILE A 663 15.10 -12.04 -16.11
CA ILE A 663 13.98 -12.92 -16.47
C ILE A 663 14.20 -13.56 -17.84
N THR A 664 14.68 -12.79 -18.82
CA THR A 664 15.02 -13.30 -20.15
C THR A 664 16.10 -14.38 -20.06
N ALA A 665 17.12 -14.18 -19.21
CA ALA A 665 18.15 -15.17 -18.96
C ALA A 665 17.61 -16.47 -18.31
N ASP A 666 16.67 -16.37 -17.35
CA ASP A 666 16.02 -17.54 -16.75
C ASP A 666 15.18 -18.33 -17.78
N LEU A 667 14.33 -17.63 -18.55
CA LEU A 667 13.53 -18.23 -19.62
C LEU A 667 14.40 -18.85 -20.71
N ALA A 668 15.50 -18.19 -21.09
CA ALA A 668 16.44 -18.71 -22.06
C ALA A 668 17.12 -19.99 -21.56
N ARG A 669 17.57 -20.02 -20.30
CA ARG A 669 18.17 -21.22 -19.70
C ARG A 669 17.19 -22.40 -19.65
N ALA A 670 15.91 -22.11 -19.42
CA ALA A 670 14.87 -23.14 -19.35
C ALA A 670 14.41 -23.65 -20.72
N SER A 671 14.53 -22.84 -21.78
CA SER A 671 13.99 -23.16 -23.11
C SER A 671 15.06 -23.46 -24.17
N GLY A 672 16.15 -22.70 -24.20
CA GLY A 672 17.03 -22.62 -25.38
C GLY A 672 16.34 -22.02 -26.61
N GLY A 673 15.27 -21.23 -26.40
CA GLY A 673 14.34 -20.78 -27.45
C GLY A 673 14.82 -19.64 -28.35
N VAL A 674 13.88 -19.09 -29.13
CA VAL A 674 14.07 -17.93 -30.01
C VAL A 674 13.45 -16.70 -29.37
N PHE A 675 14.23 -15.63 -29.17
CA PHE A 675 13.84 -14.42 -28.47
C PHE A 675 13.89 -13.20 -29.40
N HIS A 676 12.76 -12.55 -29.60
CA HIS A 676 12.65 -11.22 -30.21
C HIS A 676 12.59 -10.18 -29.09
N LEU A 677 13.66 -9.40 -28.94
CA LEU A 677 13.87 -8.47 -27.83
C LEU A 677 13.68 -7.03 -28.33
N PHE A 678 12.65 -6.36 -27.84
CA PHE A 678 12.28 -4.99 -28.22
C PHE A 678 12.54 -4.03 -27.06
N ASP A 679 13.25 -2.94 -27.32
CA ASP A 679 13.49 -1.86 -26.34
C ASP A 679 13.78 -0.54 -27.06
N LEU A 680 13.71 0.59 -26.36
CA LEU A 680 14.12 1.89 -26.91
C LEU A 680 15.64 1.98 -27.02
N THR A 681 16.37 1.29 -26.14
CA THR A 681 17.83 1.25 -26.09
C THR A 681 18.38 0.80 -27.47
N PRO A 682 19.33 1.54 -28.07
CA PRO A 682 19.96 1.14 -29.32
C PRO A 682 20.58 -0.25 -29.23
N THR A 683 20.71 -0.95 -30.36
CA THR A 683 21.41 -2.24 -30.39
C THR A 683 22.84 -2.05 -29.86
N PRO A 684 23.23 -2.76 -28.79
CA PRO A 684 24.56 -2.61 -28.21
C PRO A 684 25.64 -3.11 -29.19
N ASP A 685 26.80 -2.47 -29.16
CA ASP A 685 28.00 -2.96 -29.86
C ASP A 685 28.71 -3.98 -28.95
N GLU A 686 28.89 -5.21 -29.44
CA GLU A 686 29.57 -6.28 -28.71
C GLU A 686 31.02 -5.90 -28.33
N GLY A 687 31.63 -4.96 -29.06
CA GLY A 687 32.97 -4.44 -28.81
C GLY A 687 33.03 -3.16 -27.97
N ASP A 688 31.92 -2.69 -27.39
CA ASP A 688 31.88 -1.42 -26.65
C ASP A 688 32.77 -1.47 -25.39
N ALA A 689 33.79 -0.61 -25.38
CA ALA A 689 34.74 -0.50 -24.28
C ALA A 689 34.10 0.01 -22.98
N ASP A 690 33.05 0.82 -23.07
CA ASP A 690 32.36 1.36 -21.90
C ASP A 690 31.52 0.29 -21.22
N ILE A 691 30.85 -0.58 -21.99
CA ILE A 691 30.15 -1.75 -21.46
C ILE A 691 31.14 -2.71 -20.78
N ALA A 692 32.27 -3.00 -21.44
CA ALA A 692 33.32 -3.85 -20.87
C ALA A 692 33.92 -3.25 -19.58
N THR A 693 34.05 -1.93 -19.52
CA THR A 693 34.53 -1.24 -18.32
C THR A 693 33.46 -1.20 -17.24
N PHE A 694 32.18 -0.96 -17.57
CA PHE A 694 31.07 -1.03 -16.62
C PHE A 694 31.03 -2.38 -15.88
N ARG A 695 31.19 -3.48 -16.62
CA ARG A 695 31.17 -4.84 -16.07
C ARG A 695 32.35 -5.16 -15.15
N SER A 696 33.49 -4.50 -15.35
CA SER A 696 34.74 -4.81 -14.62
C SER A 696 35.07 -3.79 -13.52
N ASP A 697 34.84 -2.50 -13.77
CA ASP A 697 35.15 -1.39 -12.86
C ASP A 697 34.27 -0.16 -13.15
N LYS A 698 33.10 -0.12 -12.51
CA LYS A 698 32.15 1.01 -12.63
C LYS A 698 32.76 2.35 -12.16
N ALA A 699 33.69 2.34 -11.21
CA ALA A 699 34.33 3.56 -10.73
C ALA A 699 35.32 4.11 -11.76
N ALA A 700 36.08 3.24 -12.43
CA ALA A 700 36.92 3.64 -13.56
C ALA A 700 36.09 4.23 -14.71
N LEU A 701 34.90 3.68 -14.99
CA LEU A 701 34.00 4.22 -16.01
C LEU A 701 33.55 5.66 -15.69
N LYS A 702 33.22 5.96 -14.43
CA LYS A 702 32.90 7.34 -13.99
C LYS A 702 34.01 8.31 -14.38
N ALA A 703 35.26 7.96 -14.07
CA ALA A 703 36.42 8.78 -14.39
C ALA A 703 36.64 8.93 -15.91
N ILE A 704 36.41 7.87 -16.70
CA ILE A 704 36.52 7.91 -18.16
C ILE A 704 35.48 8.85 -18.78
N ILE A 705 34.21 8.73 -18.37
CA ILE A 705 33.12 9.60 -18.85
C ILE A 705 33.45 11.05 -18.54
N ALA A 706 33.84 11.34 -17.30
CA ALA A 706 34.19 12.69 -16.90
C ALA A 706 35.39 13.26 -17.68
N GLY A 707 36.40 12.43 -17.95
CA GLY A 707 37.53 12.79 -18.80
C GLY A 707 37.11 13.11 -20.24
N ARG A 708 36.14 12.36 -20.81
CA ARG A 708 35.60 12.62 -22.14
C ARG A 708 34.80 13.92 -22.21
N LEU A 709 33.95 14.19 -21.21
CA LEU A 709 33.18 15.44 -21.10
C LEU A 709 34.13 16.65 -21.00
N LYS A 710 35.15 16.57 -20.12
CA LYS A 710 36.21 17.58 -20.01
C LYS A 710 36.93 17.80 -21.35
N ALA A 711 37.27 16.73 -22.07
CA ALA A 711 37.94 16.81 -23.38
C ALA A 711 37.04 17.38 -24.50
N ALA A 712 35.73 17.20 -24.39
CA ALA A 712 34.73 17.78 -25.30
C ALA A 712 34.41 19.25 -24.99
N GLY A 713 34.91 19.79 -23.87
CA GLY A 713 34.61 21.13 -23.40
C GLY A 713 33.27 21.25 -22.67
N GLU A 714 32.68 20.13 -22.26
CA GLU A 714 31.43 20.08 -21.49
C GLU A 714 31.73 20.01 -19.98
N LYS A 715 30.84 20.57 -19.15
CA LYS A 715 30.95 20.46 -17.69
C LYS A 715 30.63 19.02 -17.26
N ALA A 716 31.61 18.35 -16.66
CA ALA A 716 31.47 16.98 -16.17
C ALA A 716 30.82 16.93 -14.78
N THR A 717 29.55 17.33 -14.66
CA THR A 717 28.83 17.27 -13.38
C THR A 717 28.37 15.84 -13.07
N PRO A 718 28.31 15.43 -11.79
CA PRO A 718 27.75 14.14 -11.36
C PRO A 718 26.41 13.77 -11.98
N VAL A 719 25.46 14.70 -12.11
CA VAL A 719 24.16 14.41 -12.75
C VAL A 719 24.32 14.01 -14.22
N VAL A 720 25.21 14.68 -14.97
CA VAL A 720 25.50 14.32 -16.37
C VAL A 720 26.24 12.98 -16.45
N ILE A 721 27.18 12.74 -15.53
CA ILE A 721 27.94 11.48 -15.46
C ILE A 721 27.00 10.32 -15.10
N ASP A 722 26.16 10.43 -14.08
CA ASP A 722 25.19 9.41 -13.68
C ASP A 722 24.14 9.16 -14.77
N ARG A 723 23.74 10.20 -15.52
CA ARG A 723 22.89 10.04 -16.70
C ARG A 723 23.56 9.18 -17.77
N GLU A 724 24.84 9.40 -18.05
CA GLU A 724 25.59 8.62 -19.02
C GLU A 724 25.86 7.19 -18.52
N ILE A 725 26.12 7.01 -17.21
CA ILE A 725 26.19 5.68 -16.60
C ILE A 725 24.85 4.95 -16.74
N ALA A 726 23.73 5.61 -16.46
CA ALA A 726 22.41 4.98 -16.60
C ALA A 726 22.14 4.56 -18.05
N ARG A 727 22.61 5.35 -19.03
CA ARG A 727 22.57 4.98 -20.45
C ARG A 727 23.42 3.73 -20.75
N ILE A 728 24.64 3.66 -20.22
CA ILE A 728 25.55 2.51 -20.39
C ILE A 728 25.02 1.27 -19.66
N GLU A 729 24.45 1.42 -18.46
CA GLU A 729 23.80 0.34 -17.71
C GLU A 729 22.64 -0.27 -18.51
N ARG A 730 21.85 0.56 -19.22
CA ARG A 730 20.79 0.07 -20.11
C ARG A 730 21.35 -0.68 -21.32
N LEU A 731 22.43 -0.19 -21.93
CA LEU A 731 23.13 -0.90 -23.00
C LEU A 731 23.72 -2.24 -22.52
N GLU A 732 24.30 -2.26 -21.33
CA GLU A 732 24.83 -3.47 -20.71
C GLU A 732 23.71 -4.49 -20.44
N ALA A 733 22.57 -4.05 -19.92
CA ALA A 733 21.41 -4.91 -19.69
C ALA A 733 20.86 -5.52 -21.00
N ALA A 734 20.83 -4.73 -22.08
CA ALA A 734 20.48 -5.22 -23.42
C ALA A 734 21.49 -6.26 -23.93
N GLN A 735 22.79 -5.98 -23.81
CA GLN A 735 23.85 -6.91 -24.20
C GLN A 735 23.78 -8.20 -23.38
N SER A 736 23.56 -8.10 -22.07
CA SER A 736 23.43 -9.24 -21.16
C SER A 736 22.22 -10.12 -21.48
N ALA A 737 21.09 -9.55 -21.91
CA ALA A 737 19.95 -10.34 -22.38
C ALA A 737 20.29 -11.13 -23.66
N ILE A 738 20.97 -10.49 -24.62
CA ILE A 738 21.43 -11.13 -25.87
C ILE A 738 22.43 -12.25 -25.56
N ASP A 739 23.43 -11.96 -24.73
CA ASP A 739 24.48 -12.89 -24.33
C ASP A 739 23.88 -14.10 -23.61
N ALA A 740 22.93 -13.89 -22.69
CA ALA A 740 22.28 -14.97 -21.95
C ALA A 740 21.50 -15.92 -22.86
N VAL A 741 20.75 -15.38 -23.84
CA VAL A 741 20.02 -16.20 -24.81
C VAL A 741 20.99 -17.07 -25.62
N ARG A 742 22.07 -16.47 -26.14
CA ARG A 742 23.07 -17.20 -26.94
C ARG A 742 23.83 -18.23 -26.11
N ALA A 743 24.18 -17.90 -24.87
CA ALA A 743 24.86 -18.81 -23.94
C ALA A 743 24.00 -20.03 -23.59
N ALA A 744 22.68 -19.87 -23.55
CA ALA A 744 21.73 -20.97 -23.38
C ALA A 744 21.51 -21.80 -24.67
N GLY A 745 22.18 -21.48 -25.77
CA GLY A 745 22.02 -22.13 -27.07
C GLY A 745 20.83 -21.63 -27.89
N GLY A 746 20.14 -20.58 -27.43
CA GLY A 746 19.01 -19.94 -28.11
C GLY A 746 19.43 -18.90 -29.15
N THR A 747 18.43 -18.32 -29.82
CA THR A 747 18.62 -17.28 -30.84
C THR A 747 18.03 -15.95 -30.37
N ALA A 748 18.82 -14.88 -30.34
CA ALA A 748 18.36 -13.53 -29.99
C ALA A 748 18.27 -12.61 -31.22
N HIS A 749 17.12 -11.95 -31.38
CA HIS A 749 16.85 -10.91 -32.35
C HIS A 749 16.51 -9.62 -31.62
N TYR A 750 17.47 -8.70 -31.51
CA TYR A 750 17.27 -7.42 -30.83
C TYR A 750 16.85 -6.32 -31.81
N VAL A 751 15.80 -5.57 -31.46
CA VAL A 751 15.30 -4.44 -32.25
C VAL A 751 15.12 -3.23 -31.34
N SER A 752 15.79 -2.13 -31.69
CA SER A 752 15.53 -0.83 -31.07
C SER A 752 14.25 -0.24 -31.66
N VAL A 753 13.22 -0.07 -30.84
CA VAL A 753 11.90 0.40 -31.25
C VAL A 753 11.20 1.16 -30.12
N ASP A 754 10.67 2.34 -30.45
CA ASP A 754 9.71 3.06 -29.61
C ASP A 754 8.33 2.42 -29.80
N LEU A 755 7.77 1.83 -28.74
CA LEU A 755 6.48 1.17 -28.81
C LEU A 755 5.31 2.11 -29.09
N THR A 756 5.48 3.41 -28.87
CA THR A 756 4.45 4.41 -29.20
C THR A 756 4.41 4.74 -30.69
N ASN A 757 5.44 4.35 -31.46
CA ASN A 757 5.49 4.52 -32.91
C ASN A 757 4.88 3.31 -33.64
N PRO A 758 3.68 3.42 -34.23
CA PRO A 758 2.98 2.28 -34.83
C PRO A 758 3.69 1.71 -36.06
N GLU A 759 4.33 2.54 -36.89
CA GLU A 759 5.02 2.09 -38.09
C GLU A 759 6.28 1.30 -37.73
N ALA A 760 7.04 1.78 -36.74
CA ALA A 760 8.23 1.09 -36.27
C ALA A 760 7.89 -0.25 -35.60
N VAL A 761 6.84 -0.29 -34.77
CA VAL A 761 6.35 -1.55 -34.16
C VAL A 761 5.86 -2.52 -35.22
N SER A 762 5.11 -2.04 -36.23
CA SER A 762 4.66 -2.89 -37.33
C SER A 762 5.84 -3.51 -38.08
N ALA A 763 6.90 -2.74 -38.35
CA ALA A 763 8.11 -3.25 -39.00
C ALA A 763 8.87 -4.27 -38.13
N ALA A 764 8.91 -4.07 -36.81
CA ALA A 764 9.50 -5.03 -35.88
C ALA A 764 8.69 -6.34 -35.81
N MET A 765 7.36 -6.25 -35.76
CA MET A 765 6.47 -7.42 -35.73
C MET A 765 6.46 -8.19 -37.04
N GLU A 766 6.65 -7.53 -38.19
CA GLU A 766 6.81 -8.24 -39.47
C GLU A 766 8.08 -9.10 -39.48
N GLN A 767 9.17 -8.67 -38.82
CA GLN A 767 10.35 -9.52 -38.66
C GLN A 767 10.06 -10.76 -37.81
N VAL A 768 9.21 -10.65 -36.79
CA VAL A 768 8.76 -11.82 -36.00
C VAL A 768 7.99 -12.79 -36.90
N ARG A 769 7.08 -12.26 -37.73
CA ARG A 769 6.28 -13.05 -38.69
C ARG A 769 7.15 -13.77 -39.71
N GLU A 770 8.10 -13.08 -40.32
CA GLU A 770 9.01 -13.64 -41.34
C GLU A 770 9.95 -14.71 -40.76
N ARG A 771 10.46 -14.51 -39.54
CA ARG A 771 11.48 -15.39 -38.94
C ARG A 771 10.89 -16.58 -38.19
N SER A 772 9.75 -16.38 -37.53
CA SER A 772 9.20 -17.35 -36.58
C SER A 772 7.77 -17.78 -36.87
N GLY A 773 6.95 -16.92 -37.48
CA GLY A 773 5.57 -17.23 -37.90
C GLY A 773 4.56 -17.50 -36.79
N ARG A 774 4.98 -17.50 -35.52
CA ARG A 774 4.14 -17.67 -34.31
C ARG A 774 4.77 -16.95 -33.11
N ILE A 775 4.02 -16.82 -32.02
CA ILE A 775 4.51 -16.33 -30.72
C ILE A 775 4.04 -17.31 -29.64
N ASP A 776 4.96 -18.03 -29.00
CA ASP A 776 4.58 -18.93 -27.91
C ASP A 776 4.40 -18.15 -26.60
N VAL A 777 5.22 -17.12 -26.37
CA VAL A 777 5.11 -16.21 -25.20
C VAL A 777 5.35 -14.76 -25.62
N LEU A 778 4.36 -13.89 -25.41
CA LEU A 778 4.49 -12.44 -25.50
C LEU A 778 4.63 -11.84 -24.09
N LEU A 779 5.81 -11.38 -23.75
CA LEU A 779 6.13 -10.71 -22.49
C LEU A 779 6.16 -9.19 -22.69
N HIS A 780 5.12 -8.48 -22.24
CA HIS A 780 5.03 -7.02 -22.33
C HIS A 780 5.52 -6.38 -21.03
N ALA A 781 6.81 -6.02 -20.97
CA ALA A 781 7.44 -5.43 -19.80
C ALA A 781 7.85 -3.96 -19.96
N ALA A 782 7.64 -3.37 -21.15
CA ALA A 782 7.90 -1.96 -21.37
C ALA A 782 7.04 -1.06 -20.46
N GLY A 783 7.69 -0.08 -19.85
CA GLY A 783 7.07 0.89 -18.97
C GLY A 783 8.09 1.88 -18.44
N LEU A 784 7.57 3.02 -17.99
CA LEU A 784 8.31 4.02 -17.23
C LEU A 784 7.44 4.51 -16.09
N GLU A 785 8.05 5.21 -15.15
CA GLU A 785 7.41 5.68 -13.93
C GLU A 785 7.99 7.07 -13.61
N ILE A 786 7.10 8.02 -13.30
CA ILE A 786 7.43 9.39 -12.91
C ILE A 786 6.45 9.78 -11.81
N SER A 787 6.81 9.64 -10.54
CA SER A 787 5.92 9.97 -9.43
C SER A 787 5.82 11.48 -9.22
N ARG A 788 4.61 12.02 -9.31
CA ARG A 788 4.25 13.39 -8.88
C ARG A 788 2.79 13.40 -8.43
N ASN A 789 2.49 14.10 -7.35
CA ASN A 789 1.10 14.32 -6.94
C ASN A 789 0.32 14.99 -8.09
N LEU A 790 -0.99 14.74 -8.14
CA LEU A 790 -1.83 15.16 -9.27
C LEU A 790 -1.71 16.65 -9.68
N PRO A 791 -1.53 17.64 -8.79
CA PRO A 791 -1.35 19.06 -9.17
C PRO A 791 -0.08 19.32 -9.97
N GLU A 792 1.02 18.70 -9.56
CA GLU A 792 2.36 18.86 -10.12
C GLU A 792 2.60 17.94 -11.32
N LYS A 793 1.71 16.98 -11.52
CA LYS A 793 1.78 16.03 -12.62
C LYS A 793 1.47 16.72 -13.94
N GLU A 794 2.49 16.98 -14.75
CA GLU A 794 2.34 17.65 -16.03
C GLU A 794 1.62 16.77 -17.07
N PRO A 795 0.79 17.34 -17.98
CA PRO A 795 0.01 16.54 -18.93
C PRO A 795 0.87 15.66 -19.84
N ARG A 796 2.02 16.19 -20.27
CA ARG A 796 3.00 15.44 -21.09
C ARG A 796 3.60 14.24 -20.35
N GLU A 797 3.81 14.36 -19.04
CA GLU A 797 4.37 13.28 -18.22
C GLU A 797 3.31 12.20 -18.00
N TYR A 798 2.06 12.62 -17.74
CA TYR A 798 0.91 11.73 -17.66
C TYR A 798 0.77 10.90 -18.95
N ASP A 799 0.75 11.58 -20.10
CA ASP A 799 0.63 10.93 -21.41
C ASP A 799 1.78 9.97 -21.66
N LEU A 800 3.02 10.36 -21.38
CA LEU A 800 4.20 9.52 -21.60
C LEU A 800 4.15 8.22 -20.76
N VAL A 801 3.94 8.33 -19.45
CA VAL A 801 3.86 7.17 -18.55
C VAL A 801 2.72 6.23 -18.96
N PHE A 802 1.56 6.81 -19.27
CA PHE A 802 0.36 6.05 -19.61
C PHE A 802 0.46 5.37 -20.98
N ASP A 803 0.91 6.10 -22.01
CA ASP A 803 0.88 5.64 -23.40
C ASP A 803 1.97 4.59 -23.71
N VAL A 804 3.14 4.64 -23.04
CA VAL A 804 4.18 3.61 -23.24
C VAL A 804 3.66 2.21 -22.87
N LYS A 805 2.86 2.10 -21.80
CA LYS A 805 2.25 0.83 -21.41
C LYS A 805 1.04 0.48 -22.27
N THR A 806 0.16 1.44 -22.53
CA THR A 806 -1.17 1.18 -23.09
C THR A 806 -1.19 1.26 -24.62
N THR A 807 -0.77 2.37 -25.20
CA THR A 807 -0.58 2.52 -26.65
C THR A 807 0.53 1.60 -27.15
N GLY A 808 1.61 1.43 -26.38
CA GLY A 808 2.66 0.46 -26.68
C GLY A 808 2.15 -0.98 -26.75
N TRP A 809 1.31 -1.39 -25.79
CA TRP A 809 0.61 -2.68 -25.84
C TRP A 809 -0.27 -2.79 -27.09
N PHE A 810 -1.09 -1.77 -27.37
CA PHE A 810 -1.99 -1.76 -28.52
C PHE A 810 -1.25 -1.97 -29.84
N ASN A 811 -0.14 -1.26 -30.05
CA ASN A 811 0.67 -1.36 -31.26
C ASN A 811 1.28 -2.77 -31.43
N VAL A 812 1.85 -3.33 -30.35
CA VAL A 812 2.43 -4.68 -30.39
C VAL A 812 1.35 -5.73 -30.66
N TRP A 813 0.20 -5.61 -30.01
CA TRP A 813 -0.91 -6.54 -30.16
C TRP A 813 -1.56 -6.48 -31.55
N GLN A 814 -1.71 -5.29 -32.12
CA GLN A 814 -2.16 -5.13 -33.51
C GLN A 814 -1.13 -5.68 -34.50
N GLY A 815 0.17 -5.47 -34.26
CA GLY A 815 1.24 -6.07 -35.07
C GLY A 815 1.28 -7.60 -35.00
N ALA A 816 0.82 -8.18 -33.88
CA ALA A 816 0.68 -9.63 -33.70
C ALA A 816 -0.57 -10.22 -34.40
N ALA A 817 -1.43 -9.40 -35.02
CA ALA A 817 -2.63 -9.88 -35.67
C ALA A 817 -2.34 -11.00 -36.68
N GLY A 818 -3.11 -12.09 -36.60
CA GLY A 818 -2.95 -13.26 -37.45
C GLY A 818 -1.76 -14.17 -37.11
N LEU A 819 -0.99 -13.90 -36.05
CA LEU A 819 -0.07 -14.86 -35.45
C LEU A 819 -0.80 -15.67 -34.36
N ASP A 820 -0.46 -16.95 -34.24
CA ASP A 820 -0.86 -17.74 -33.08
C ASP A 820 -0.07 -17.26 -31.86
N VAL A 821 -0.76 -16.84 -30.81
CA VAL A 821 -0.17 -16.41 -29.53
C VAL A 821 -0.55 -17.39 -28.42
N GLY A 822 0.44 -18.12 -27.89
CA GLY A 822 0.24 -19.12 -26.85
C GLY A 822 -0.07 -18.50 -25.48
N ALA A 823 0.86 -17.69 -24.96
CA ALA A 823 0.71 -16.98 -23.71
C ALA A 823 1.06 -15.48 -23.85
N VAL A 824 0.39 -14.65 -23.05
CA VAL A 824 0.67 -13.23 -22.87
C VAL A 824 0.97 -12.99 -21.39
N VAL A 825 2.10 -12.37 -21.09
CA VAL A 825 2.48 -11.96 -19.74
C VAL A 825 2.61 -10.43 -19.73
N LEU A 826 1.78 -9.76 -18.95
CA LEU A 826 1.74 -8.30 -18.84
C LEU A 826 2.38 -7.88 -17.52
N PHE A 827 3.35 -6.97 -17.58
CA PHE A 827 3.90 -6.37 -16.36
C PHE A 827 2.98 -5.26 -15.87
N SER A 828 2.25 -5.60 -14.83
CA SER A 828 1.48 -4.68 -14.01
C SER A 828 2.28 -4.30 -12.76
N SER A 829 1.64 -3.70 -11.77
CA SER A 829 2.25 -3.31 -10.50
C SER A 829 1.21 -3.31 -9.39
N VAL A 830 1.65 -3.50 -8.14
CA VAL A 830 0.82 -3.28 -6.95
C VAL A 830 0.20 -1.87 -6.93
N ALA A 831 0.85 -0.87 -7.54
CA ALA A 831 0.27 0.47 -7.72
C ALA A 831 -0.98 0.44 -8.61
N GLY A 832 -1.00 -0.41 -9.65
CA GLY A 832 -2.19 -0.68 -10.45
C GLY A 832 -3.32 -1.28 -9.62
N ARG A 833 -3.02 -2.23 -8.73
CA ARG A 833 -4.03 -2.92 -7.90
C ARG A 833 -4.59 -2.07 -6.78
N PHE A 834 -3.73 -1.46 -5.97
CA PHE A 834 -4.10 -0.74 -4.75
C PHE A 834 -4.23 0.78 -4.93
N GLY A 835 -3.75 1.31 -6.06
CA GLY A 835 -3.38 2.72 -6.18
C GLY A 835 -2.09 3.03 -5.42
N ASN A 836 -1.39 4.08 -5.83
CA ASN A 836 -0.29 4.64 -5.07
C ASN A 836 -0.29 6.17 -5.17
N GLN A 837 0.25 6.85 -4.15
CA GLN A 837 0.35 8.30 -4.15
C GLN A 837 1.31 8.77 -5.27
N GLY A 838 0.92 9.82 -6.00
CA GLY A 838 1.72 10.40 -7.07
C GLY A 838 1.75 9.60 -8.38
N GLN A 839 0.93 8.56 -8.50
CA GLN A 839 1.00 7.57 -9.58
C GLN A 839 -0.34 7.34 -10.27
N THR A 840 -1.13 8.40 -10.47
CA THR A 840 -2.48 8.31 -11.07
C THR A 840 -2.50 7.83 -12.52
N ASP A 841 -1.48 8.16 -13.30
CA ASP A 841 -1.23 7.64 -14.66
C ASP A 841 -0.73 6.19 -14.65
N TYR A 842 0.29 5.90 -13.84
CA TYR A 842 0.91 4.59 -13.76
C TYR A 842 -0.10 3.54 -13.27
N SER A 843 -0.89 3.88 -12.25
CA SER A 843 -1.94 3.02 -11.72
C SER A 843 -3.03 2.77 -12.76
N ALA A 844 -3.45 3.81 -13.50
CA ALA A 844 -4.39 3.70 -14.61
C ALA A 844 -3.88 2.77 -15.72
N ALA A 845 -2.63 2.92 -16.13
CA ALA A 845 -2.04 2.11 -17.19
C ALA A 845 -1.94 0.63 -16.82
N ASN A 846 -1.51 0.33 -15.59
CA ASN A 846 -1.34 -1.04 -15.11
C ASN A 846 -2.69 -1.76 -14.90
N ASP A 847 -3.68 -1.11 -14.28
CA ASP A 847 -5.00 -1.74 -14.09
C ASP A 847 -5.72 -1.98 -15.43
N LEU A 848 -5.51 -1.11 -16.44
CA LEU A 848 -5.95 -1.39 -17.81
C LEU A 848 -5.36 -2.71 -18.35
N LEU A 849 -4.05 -2.94 -18.18
CA LEU A 849 -3.42 -4.19 -18.61
C LEU A 849 -4.01 -5.41 -17.86
N CYS A 850 -4.32 -5.29 -16.57
CA CYS A 850 -5.04 -6.33 -15.83
C CYS A 850 -6.41 -6.64 -16.46
N LYS A 851 -7.18 -5.61 -16.85
CA LYS A 851 -8.47 -5.81 -17.52
C LYS A 851 -8.33 -6.37 -18.93
N VAL A 852 -7.26 -6.03 -19.66
CA VAL A 852 -6.92 -6.67 -20.94
C VAL A 852 -6.66 -8.16 -20.77
N ALA A 853 -5.83 -8.57 -19.80
CA ALA A 853 -5.57 -9.99 -19.54
C ALA A 853 -6.87 -10.72 -19.17
N SER A 854 -7.69 -10.13 -18.31
CA SER A 854 -9.00 -10.66 -17.94
C SER A 854 -9.93 -10.84 -19.15
N HIS A 855 -9.98 -9.86 -20.06
CA HIS A 855 -10.82 -9.90 -21.25
C HIS A 855 -10.46 -11.00 -22.24
N MET A 856 -9.17 -11.38 -22.32
CA MET A 856 -8.74 -12.47 -23.21
C MET A 856 -9.39 -13.81 -22.87
N ARG A 857 -9.78 -14.07 -21.61
CA ARG A 857 -10.57 -15.27 -21.28
C ARG A 857 -11.86 -15.38 -22.09
N ARG A 858 -12.46 -14.25 -22.45
CA ARG A 858 -13.67 -14.18 -23.28
C ARG A 858 -13.36 -14.19 -24.77
N THR A 859 -12.41 -13.39 -25.22
CA THR A 859 -12.22 -13.13 -26.66
C THR A 859 -11.14 -14.00 -27.31
N ARG A 860 -10.20 -14.53 -26.52
CA ARG A 860 -9.12 -15.42 -26.96
C ARG A 860 -8.84 -16.51 -25.92
N PRO A 861 -9.79 -17.43 -25.65
CA PRO A 861 -9.63 -18.46 -24.62
C PRO A 861 -8.47 -19.44 -24.89
N ALA A 862 -7.96 -19.50 -26.13
CA ALA A 862 -6.77 -20.28 -26.48
C ALA A 862 -5.45 -19.58 -26.11
N THR A 863 -5.46 -18.25 -25.90
CA THR A 863 -4.31 -17.48 -25.46
C THR A 863 -4.38 -17.30 -23.95
N ARG A 864 -3.40 -17.87 -23.24
CA ARG A 864 -3.31 -17.73 -21.79
C ARG A 864 -2.75 -16.36 -21.42
N ALA A 865 -3.54 -15.47 -20.83
CA ALA A 865 -3.10 -14.13 -20.43
C ALA A 865 -2.92 -14.00 -18.93
N ILE A 866 -1.77 -13.48 -18.49
CA ILE A 866 -1.42 -13.29 -17.07
C ILE A 866 -0.94 -11.85 -16.88
N ALA A 867 -1.55 -11.11 -15.97
CA ALA A 867 -1.05 -9.81 -15.51
C ALA A 867 -0.41 -9.99 -14.13
N LEU A 868 0.83 -9.55 -13.98
CA LEU A 868 1.60 -9.70 -12.73
C LEU A 868 1.75 -8.34 -12.06
N ASP A 869 1.14 -8.17 -10.89
CA ASP A 869 1.28 -6.98 -10.06
C ASP A 869 2.52 -7.12 -9.19
N TRP A 870 3.65 -6.63 -9.69
CA TRP A 870 4.91 -6.68 -8.98
C TRP A 870 4.94 -5.67 -7.82
N THR A 871 5.37 -6.12 -6.64
CA THR A 871 5.84 -5.22 -5.56
C THR A 871 7.25 -4.69 -5.86
N ALA A 872 7.78 -3.85 -4.97
CA ALA A 872 9.16 -3.37 -5.02
C ALA A 872 10.15 -4.54 -4.97
N TRP A 873 11.06 -4.62 -5.95
CA TRP A 873 12.12 -5.64 -5.98
C TRP A 873 13.31 -5.21 -5.11
N GLY A 874 13.76 -6.09 -4.21
CA GLY A 874 15.00 -5.88 -3.46
C GLY A 874 16.21 -6.15 -4.35
N GLY A 875 17.37 -5.54 -4.12
CA GLY A 875 18.63 -5.88 -4.80
C GLY A 875 18.74 -5.61 -6.32
N ILE A 876 17.64 -5.49 -7.09
CA ILE A 876 17.62 -5.09 -8.51
C ILE A 876 16.43 -4.19 -8.88
N GLY A 877 16.56 -3.44 -9.98
CA GLY A 877 15.48 -2.64 -10.54
C GLY A 877 15.35 -1.23 -9.95
N MET A 878 14.22 -0.57 -10.19
CA MET A 878 14.01 0.85 -9.87
C MET A 878 13.91 1.14 -8.36
N ALA A 879 13.56 0.13 -7.55
CA ALA A 879 13.30 0.27 -6.11
C ALA A 879 14.53 0.13 -5.20
N THR A 880 15.73 -0.05 -5.77
CA THR A 880 16.98 -0.22 -4.99
C THR A 880 17.72 1.08 -4.72
N ARG A 881 17.20 2.20 -5.22
CA ARG A 881 17.85 3.51 -5.12
C ARG A 881 17.44 4.24 -3.85
N GLY A 882 18.39 4.94 -3.22
CA GLY A 882 18.15 5.84 -2.10
C GLY A 882 17.53 5.16 -0.87
N SER A 883 16.60 5.86 -0.22
CA SER A 883 15.94 5.46 1.03
C SER A 883 14.75 4.50 0.85
N ILE A 884 14.40 4.14 -0.40
CA ILE A 884 13.22 3.30 -0.71
C ILE A 884 13.19 1.98 0.09
N PRO A 885 14.28 1.21 0.22
CA PRO A 885 14.26 -0.01 1.02
C PRO A 885 13.87 0.24 2.49
N LYS A 886 14.34 1.34 3.06
CA LYS A 886 14.03 1.70 4.45
C LYS A 886 12.58 2.16 4.62
N ILE A 887 12.06 2.94 3.67
CA ILE A 887 10.65 3.36 3.64
C ILE A 887 9.73 2.14 3.53
N MET A 888 10.06 1.18 2.66
CA MET A 888 9.27 -0.06 2.50
C MET A 888 9.27 -0.88 3.79
N GLU A 889 10.44 -1.03 4.43
CA GLU A 889 10.55 -1.71 5.73
C GLU A 889 9.66 -1.03 6.80
N MET A 890 9.71 0.31 6.90
CA MET A 890 8.88 1.08 7.84
C MET A 890 7.38 0.96 7.53
N ALA A 891 7.00 0.93 6.26
CA ALA A 891 5.62 0.70 5.83
C ALA A 891 5.16 -0.76 6.00
N GLY A 892 6.05 -1.66 6.45
CA GLY A 892 5.78 -3.09 6.60
C GLY A 892 5.61 -3.83 5.27
N VAL A 893 6.08 -3.25 4.16
CA VAL A 893 6.04 -3.82 2.83
C VAL A 893 7.30 -4.64 2.60
N GLN A 894 7.14 -5.95 2.40
CA GLN A 894 8.26 -6.82 2.07
C GLN A 894 8.68 -6.61 0.61
N MET A 895 9.94 -6.24 0.42
CA MET A 895 10.54 -6.22 -0.91
C MET A 895 10.67 -7.64 -1.47
N LEU A 896 10.40 -7.81 -2.77
CA LEU A 896 10.50 -9.09 -3.46
C LEU A 896 11.96 -9.53 -3.58
N PRO A 897 12.34 -10.70 -3.05
CA PRO A 897 13.66 -11.27 -3.27
C PRO A 897 13.88 -11.55 -4.77
N PRO A 898 15.00 -11.09 -5.38
CA PRO A 898 15.27 -11.28 -6.80
C PRO A 898 15.21 -12.72 -7.29
N GLU A 899 15.75 -13.64 -6.51
CA GLU A 899 15.78 -15.06 -6.81
C GLU A 899 14.38 -15.66 -6.94
N ALA A 900 13.41 -15.19 -6.14
CA ALA A 900 12.02 -15.59 -6.28
C ALA A 900 11.37 -14.91 -7.49
N GLY A 901 11.54 -13.59 -7.63
CA GLY A 901 10.92 -12.83 -8.70
C GLY A 901 11.36 -13.25 -10.10
N VAL A 902 12.66 -13.50 -10.31
CA VAL A 902 13.24 -13.83 -11.63
C VAL A 902 12.64 -15.11 -12.21
N ALA A 903 12.41 -16.13 -11.38
CA ALA A 903 11.84 -17.40 -11.82
C ALA A 903 10.30 -17.44 -11.78
N TRP A 904 9.63 -16.40 -11.27
CA TRP A 904 8.17 -16.39 -11.08
C TRP A 904 7.41 -16.58 -12.39
N ILE A 905 7.79 -15.88 -13.47
CA ILE A 905 7.12 -16.00 -14.77
C ILE A 905 7.28 -17.41 -15.32
N ARG A 906 8.48 -18.00 -15.21
CA ARG A 906 8.67 -19.40 -15.59
C ARG A 906 7.76 -20.31 -14.79
N ARG A 907 7.68 -20.12 -13.46
CA ARG A 907 6.81 -20.90 -12.57
C ARG A 907 5.35 -20.82 -12.99
N GLU A 908 4.84 -19.62 -13.29
CA GLU A 908 3.49 -19.40 -13.83
C GLU A 908 3.29 -20.15 -15.15
N LEU A 909 4.22 -20.01 -16.10
CA LEU A 909 4.12 -20.62 -17.43
C LEU A 909 4.09 -22.15 -17.35
N VAL A 910 4.96 -22.77 -16.56
CA VAL A 910 5.15 -24.23 -16.57
C VAL A 910 4.30 -25.01 -15.56
N SER A 911 3.68 -24.33 -14.59
CA SER A 911 3.03 -25.01 -13.45
C SER A 911 1.53 -24.78 -13.33
N SER A 912 0.94 -23.94 -14.17
CA SER A 912 -0.46 -23.53 -14.03
C SER A 912 -1.07 -23.30 -15.41
N ASP A 913 -2.39 -23.43 -15.54
CA ASP A 913 -3.18 -22.97 -16.69
C ASP A 913 -3.89 -21.63 -16.41
N PHE A 914 -3.70 -21.07 -15.21
CA PHE A 914 -4.38 -19.87 -14.75
C PHE A 914 -4.20 -18.70 -15.72
N SER A 915 -5.30 -17.99 -15.99
CA SER A 915 -5.32 -16.75 -16.77
C SER A 915 -6.06 -15.66 -16.01
N GLY A 916 -5.38 -14.56 -15.71
CA GLY A 916 -5.91 -13.48 -14.90
C GLY A 916 -4.81 -12.64 -14.26
N GLU A 917 -5.17 -11.89 -13.22
CA GLU A 917 -4.26 -11.06 -12.44
C GLU A 917 -3.68 -11.86 -11.28
N VAL A 918 -2.40 -11.67 -10.98
CA VAL A 918 -1.70 -12.25 -9.84
C VAL A 918 -0.90 -11.17 -9.14
N ILE A 919 -1.07 -11.07 -7.83
CA ILE A 919 -0.28 -10.16 -7.00
C ILE A 919 0.99 -10.88 -6.55
N VAL A 920 2.13 -10.33 -6.94
CA VAL A 920 3.46 -10.88 -6.63
C VAL A 920 4.10 -10.02 -5.55
N ALA A 921 3.75 -10.31 -4.31
CA ALA A 921 4.19 -9.58 -3.13
C ALA A 921 4.26 -10.49 -1.91
N GLY A 922 5.23 -10.24 -1.02
CA GLY A 922 5.26 -10.82 0.32
C GLY A 922 4.24 -10.17 1.25
N ASP A 923 4.71 -9.65 2.38
CA ASP A 923 3.88 -8.78 3.23
C ASP A 923 3.53 -7.47 2.51
N LEU A 924 2.24 -7.13 2.50
CA LEU A 924 1.72 -5.93 1.82
C LEU A 924 1.71 -4.67 2.70
N GLY A 925 1.91 -4.81 4.01
CA GLY A 925 2.01 -3.68 4.95
C GLY A 925 0.90 -2.63 4.78
N ALA A 926 1.30 -1.36 4.81
CA ALA A 926 0.41 -0.20 4.65
C ALA A 926 -0.32 -0.16 3.30
N MET A 927 0.13 -0.87 2.25
CA MET A 927 -0.57 -0.89 0.96
C MET A 927 -1.94 -1.57 1.08
N ALA A 928 -2.03 -2.61 1.91
CA ALA A 928 -3.25 -3.36 2.20
C ALA A 928 -4.04 -2.82 3.42
N ALA A 929 -3.68 -1.62 3.92
CA ALA A 929 -4.39 -1.01 5.03
C ALA A 929 -5.84 -0.68 4.64
N GLU A 930 -6.76 -0.90 5.58
CA GLU A 930 -8.17 -0.55 5.42
C GLU A 930 -8.35 0.97 5.54
N ALA A 931 -9.19 1.56 4.69
CA ALA A 931 -9.55 2.98 4.79
C ALA A 931 -10.48 3.28 5.97
N ASP A 932 -11.17 2.27 6.49
CA ASP A 932 -12.07 2.34 7.64
C ASP A 932 -11.81 1.17 8.58
N ALA A 933 -11.84 1.41 9.90
CA ALA A 933 -11.48 0.41 10.91
C ALA A 933 -12.36 -0.85 10.90
N HIS A 934 -13.61 -0.73 10.41
CA HIS A 934 -14.55 -1.83 10.28
C HIS A 934 -14.73 -2.27 8.82
N GLY A 935 -13.97 -1.72 7.88
CA GLY A 935 -14.12 -1.98 6.45
C GLY A 935 -15.42 -1.41 5.85
N GLY A 936 -15.97 -0.36 6.46
CA GLY A 936 -17.15 0.38 5.98
C GLY A 936 -18.50 -0.17 6.45
N VAL A 937 -18.52 -1.23 7.26
CA VAL A 937 -19.76 -1.86 7.76
C VAL A 937 -20.12 -1.44 9.17
N ASP A 938 -21.41 -1.41 9.48
CA ASP A 938 -21.90 -1.33 10.85
C ASP A 938 -21.84 -2.74 11.46
N SER A 939 -20.77 -3.00 12.22
CA SER A 939 -20.51 -4.29 12.86
C SER A 939 -21.68 -4.82 13.67
N ALA A 940 -22.43 -3.95 14.36
CA ALA A 940 -23.55 -4.37 15.19
C ALA A 940 -24.75 -4.81 14.35
N ARG A 941 -25.02 -4.13 13.23
CA ARG A 941 -26.07 -4.54 12.28
C ARG A 941 -25.70 -5.83 11.54
N LEU A 942 -24.41 -6.00 11.23
CA LEU A 942 -23.94 -7.15 10.48
C LEU A 942 -23.87 -8.42 11.32
N ALA A 943 -23.46 -8.32 12.60
CA ALA A 943 -23.26 -9.48 13.46
C ALA A 943 -24.54 -10.29 13.73
N GLY A 944 -25.72 -9.64 13.85
CA GLY A 944 -27.00 -10.33 14.10
C GLY A 944 -27.02 -11.24 15.34
N GLU A 945 -28.00 -12.16 15.41
CA GLU A 945 -28.00 -13.29 16.35
C GLU A 945 -27.38 -14.51 15.64
N VAL A 946 -26.08 -14.74 15.86
CA VAL A 946 -25.32 -15.82 15.20
C VAL A 946 -24.78 -16.80 16.24
N GLY A 947 -24.32 -17.96 15.76
CA GLY A 947 -23.88 -19.10 16.54
C GLY A 947 -22.72 -18.84 17.52
N PRO A 948 -22.32 -19.85 18.32
CA PRO A 948 -21.28 -19.71 19.36
C PRO A 948 -19.87 -19.34 18.84
N MET A 949 -19.63 -19.39 17.53
CA MET A 949 -18.34 -19.12 16.92
C MET A 949 -18.25 -17.71 16.29
N VAL A 950 -19.27 -16.87 16.43
CA VAL A 950 -19.28 -15.48 15.97
C VAL A 950 -19.24 -14.51 17.15
N GLY A 951 -18.17 -13.71 17.21
CA GLY A 951 -18.02 -12.61 18.16
C GLY A 951 -18.11 -11.26 17.46
N GLN A 952 -16.98 -10.56 17.39
CA GLN A 952 -16.87 -9.30 16.65
C GLN A 952 -16.80 -9.58 15.14
N VAL A 953 -17.53 -8.78 14.37
CA VAL A 953 -17.57 -8.88 12.90
C VAL A 953 -17.10 -7.56 12.30
N ARG A 954 -16.24 -7.63 11.29
CA ARG A 954 -15.91 -6.50 10.43
C ARG A 954 -15.77 -6.96 8.97
N ALA A 955 -15.84 -6.01 8.05
CA ALA A 955 -15.43 -6.26 6.68
C ALA A 955 -13.94 -5.94 6.51
N SER A 956 -13.36 -6.52 5.47
CA SER A 956 -12.04 -6.23 4.97
C SER A 956 -12.09 -6.12 3.44
N THR A 957 -11.49 -5.07 2.89
CA THR A 957 -11.37 -4.92 1.43
C THR A 957 -10.59 -6.08 0.81
N ASN A 958 -9.58 -6.60 1.50
CA ASN A 958 -8.66 -7.62 0.99
C ASN A 958 -9.00 -9.05 1.43
N ASP A 959 -9.58 -9.23 2.61
CA ASP A 959 -9.80 -10.56 3.22
C ASP A 959 -11.29 -10.98 3.36
N GLY A 960 -12.23 -10.19 2.80
CA GLY A 960 -13.66 -10.52 2.87
C GLY A 960 -14.27 -10.18 4.22
N LEU A 961 -14.99 -11.12 4.85
CA LEU A 961 -15.48 -10.98 6.22
C LEU A 961 -14.42 -11.42 7.22
N VAL A 962 -14.26 -10.68 8.30
CA VAL A 962 -13.41 -11.07 9.42
C VAL A 962 -14.26 -11.19 10.67
N VAL A 963 -14.28 -12.38 11.24
CA VAL A 963 -14.96 -12.72 12.48
C VAL A 963 -13.92 -13.05 13.54
N THR A 964 -14.02 -12.40 14.69
CA THR A 964 -13.14 -12.63 15.82
C THR A 964 -13.98 -13.07 17.02
N VAL A 965 -13.64 -14.22 17.62
CA VAL A 965 -14.33 -14.75 18.80
C VAL A 965 -13.33 -15.13 19.87
N THR A 966 -13.60 -14.75 21.12
CA THR A 966 -12.82 -15.22 22.27
C THR A 966 -13.46 -16.49 22.79
N LEU A 967 -12.69 -17.58 22.77
CA LEU A 967 -13.14 -18.86 23.29
C LEU A 967 -12.47 -19.13 24.63
N ASP A 968 -13.27 -19.56 25.60
CA ASP A 968 -12.85 -19.76 26.99
C ASP A 968 -13.14 -21.22 27.40
N PRO A 969 -12.11 -22.06 27.62
CA PRO A 969 -12.32 -23.49 27.84
C PRO A 969 -13.26 -23.83 29.01
N PRO A 970 -13.17 -23.19 30.19
CA PRO A 970 -14.09 -23.43 31.31
C PRO A 970 -15.57 -23.10 31.04
N SER A 971 -15.87 -22.20 30.10
CA SER A 971 -17.26 -21.80 29.79
C SER A 971 -17.84 -22.51 28.55
N GLN A 972 -17.01 -23.13 27.72
CA GLN A 972 -17.43 -23.81 26.50
C GLN A 972 -17.30 -25.33 26.62
N GLY A 973 -18.44 -26.04 26.63
CA GLY A 973 -18.49 -27.50 26.77
C GLY A 973 -17.63 -28.23 25.72
N PHE A 974 -17.67 -27.77 24.47
CA PHE A 974 -16.87 -28.32 23.37
C PHE A 974 -15.35 -28.15 23.53
N LEU A 975 -14.88 -27.28 24.40
CA LEU A 975 -13.46 -27.16 24.74
C LEU A 975 -13.13 -27.93 26.02
N GLN A 976 -14.00 -27.82 27.03
CA GLN A 976 -13.82 -28.50 28.30
C GLN A 976 -13.75 -30.02 28.14
N ASP A 977 -14.57 -30.57 27.23
CA ASP A 977 -14.72 -32.00 26.96
C ASP A 977 -13.96 -32.47 25.71
N HIS A 978 -13.11 -31.63 25.11
CA HIS A 978 -12.20 -32.02 24.03
C HIS A 978 -10.75 -31.69 24.41
N ARG A 979 -10.16 -32.57 25.22
CA ARG A 979 -8.82 -32.40 25.80
C ARG A 979 -7.88 -33.51 25.37
N ILE A 980 -6.78 -33.16 24.72
CA ILE A 980 -5.70 -34.10 24.39
C ILE A 980 -4.59 -33.92 25.43
N ASP A 981 -4.25 -35.00 26.14
CA ASP A 981 -3.28 -34.98 27.25
C ASP A 981 -3.58 -33.89 28.29
N GLY A 982 -4.87 -33.69 28.59
CA GLY A 982 -5.36 -32.67 29.52
C GLY A 982 -5.40 -31.24 28.96
N THR A 983 -4.87 -30.98 27.76
CA THR A 983 -4.89 -29.65 27.13
C THR A 983 -6.14 -29.49 26.26
N PRO A 984 -6.97 -28.44 26.44
CA PRO A 984 -8.07 -28.16 25.53
C PRO A 984 -7.56 -27.86 24.12
N VAL A 985 -8.19 -28.48 23.13
CA VAL A 985 -7.92 -28.26 21.71
C VAL A 985 -9.24 -27.96 21.03
N LEU A 986 -9.28 -26.97 20.13
CA LEU A 986 -10.50 -26.69 19.36
C LEU A 986 -10.87 -27.92 18.52
N PRO A 987 -12.07 -28.52 18.70
CA PRO A 987 -12.51 -29.65 17.90
C PRO A 987 -12.62 -29.29 16.42
N GLY A 988 -12.27 -30.24 15.54
CA GLY A 988 -12.39 -30.03 14.09
C GLY A 988 -13.80 -29.68 13.65
N VAL A 989 -14.81 -30.29 14.29
CA VAL A 989 -16.22 -30.00 14.03
C VAL A 989 -16.63 -28.58 14.38
N MET A 990 -16.02 -27.97 15.40
CA MET A 990 -16.27 -26.57 15.75
C MET A 990 -15.50 -25.59 14.84
N GLY A 991 -14.36 -26.02 14.27
CA GLY A 991 -13.72 -25.27 13.18
C GLY A 991 -14.60 -25.20 11.93
N MET A 992 -15.26 -26.30 11.57
CA MET A 992 -16.25 -26.34 10.48
C MET A 992 -17.50 -25.51 10.80
N GLU A 993 -18.00 -25.57 12.04
CA GLU A 993 -19.08 -24.71 12.51
C GLU A 993 -18.72 -23.23 12.36
N ALA A 994 -17.51 -22.84 12.76
CA ALA A 994 -17.03 -21.47 12.63
C ALA A 994 -17.02 -20.99 11.16
N PHE A 995 -16.70 -21.86 10.20
CA PHE A 995 -16.82 -21.55 8.79
C PHE A 995 -18.27 -21.37 8.35
N ALA A 996 -19.16 -22.25 8.77
CA ALA A 996 -20.58 -22.19 8.43
C ALA A 996 -21.23 -20.91 8.97
N GLU A 997 -20.97 -20.57 10.24
CA GLU A 997 -21.48 -19.35 10.86
C GLU A 997 -20.92 -18.09 10.20
N ALA A 998 -19.61 -18.01 9.98
CA ALA A 998 -18.99 -16.85 9.33
C ALA A 998 -19.54 -16.63 7.90
N ALA A 999 -19.75 -17.72 7.14
CA ALA A 999 -20.37 -17.62 5.81
C ALA A 999 -21.83 -17.15 5.88
N ALA A 1000 -22.58 -17.57 6.91
CA ALA A 1000 -23.98 -17.20 7.11
C ALA A 1000 -24.18 -15.71 7.43
N VAL A 1001 -23.20 -15.06 8.07
CA VAL A 1001 -23.24 -13.61 8.38
C VAL A 1001 -23.44 -12.76 7.11
N LEU A 1002 -22.80 -13.13 6.00
CA LEU A 1002 -22.93 -12.43 4.71
C LEU A 1002 -23.96 -13.07 3.77
N ALA A 1003 -24.60 -14.17 4.16
CA ALA A 1003 -25.53 -14.88 3.29
C ALA A 1003 -26.72 -13.98 2.93
N PRO A 1004 -27.01 -13.76 1.63
CA PRO A 1004 -28.18 -12.99 1.24
C PRO A 1004 -29.49 -13.68 1.68
N GLY A 1005 -30.57 -12.91 1.79
CA GLY A 1005 -31.89 -13.45 2.12
C GLY A 1005 -32.27 -14.67 1.25
N GLY A 1006 -32.69 -15.75 1.92
CA GLY A 1006 -33.07 -17.01 1.29
C GLY A 1006 -31.94 -18.00 1.04
N TYR A 1007 -30.67 -17.61 1.24
CA TYR A 1007 -29.53 -18.54 1.20
C TYR A 1007 -29.35 -19.23 2.55
N SER A 1008 -28.82 -20.46 2.51
CA SER A 1008 -28.44 -21.20 3.70
C SER A 1008 -27.26 -22.13 3.40
N VAL A 1009 -26.55 -22.54 4.46
CA VAL A 1009 -25.42 -23.47 4.35
C VAL A 1009 -25.91 -24.82 3.82
N ARG A 1010 -25.25 -25.31 2.76
CA ARG A 1010 -25.57 -26.59 2.10
C ARG A 1010 -24.47 -27.61 2.18
N GLY A 1011 -23.24 -27.16 2.32
CA GLY A 1011 -22.14 -28.07 2.54
C GLY A 1011 -20.88 -27.34 2.93
N ILE A 1012 -20.01 -28.07 3.59
CA ILE A 1012 -18.66 -27.65 3.95
C ILE A 1012 -17.72 -28.57 3.18
N GLU A 1013 -16.85 -28.01 2.33
CA GLU A 1013 -16.13 -28.72 1.28
C GLU A 1013 -14.62 -28.47 1.38
N GLY A 1014 -13.82 -29.51 1.18
CA GLY A 1014 -12.35 -29.45 1.15
C GLY A 1014 -11.74 -28.88 2.42
N VAL A 1015 -12.15 -29.39 3.58
CA VAL A 1015 -11.66 -28.95 4.89
C VAL A 1015 -10.30 -29.59 5.16
N THR A 1016 -9.32 -28.77 5.54
CA THR A 1016 -7.99 -29.23 5.97
C THR A 1016 -7.73 -28.83 7.41
N PHE A 1017 -7.29 -29.79 8.24
CA PHE A 1017 -6.89 -29.58 9.63
C PHE A 1017 -5.37 -29.37 9.71
N ALA A 1018 -4.90 -28.17 9.36
CA ALA A 1018 -3.48 -27.88 9.17
C ALA A 1018 -2.67 -27.91 10.48
N ALA A 1019 -3.23 -27.38 11.58
CA ALA A 1019 -2.55 -27.36 12.87
C ALA A 1019 -3.55 -27.31 14.05
N PRO A 1020 -3.27 -27.97 15.18
CA PRO A 1020 -4.16 -27.94 16.34
C PRO A 1020 -4.18 -26.56 17.01
N PHE A 1021 -5.37 -26.01 17.27
CA PHE A 1021 -5.53 -24.79 18.05
C PHE A 1021 -5.63 -25.14 19.54
N LYS A 1022 -4.54 -24.93 20.29
CA LYS A 1022 -4.41 -25.34 21.71
C LYS A 1022 -4.66 -24.21 22.69
N PHE A 1023 -5.39 -24.44 23.77
CA PHE A 1023 -5.54 -23.48 24.87
C PHE A 1023 -4.57 -23.83 25.98
N TYR A 1024 -3.57 -22.97 26.22
CA TYR A 1024 -2.58 -23.23 27.24
C TYR A 1024 -3.08 -22.74 28.59
N ARG A 1025 -2.88 -23.57 29.63
CA ARG A 1025 -3.25 -23.24 31.02
C ARG A 1025 -4.74 -22.93 31.20
N ASP A 1026 -5.58 -23.44 30.31
CA ASP A 1026 -7.03 -23.17 30.31
C ASP A 1026 -7.38 -21.66 30.17
N GLU A 1027 -6.47 -20.86 29.63
CA GLU A 1027 -6.71 -19.42 29.43
C GLU A 1027 -7.55 -19.18 28.16
N PRO A 1028 -8.47 -18.19 28.18
CA PRO A 1028 -9.20 -17.75 27.00
C PRO A 1028 -8.24 -17.38 25.87
N ARG A 1029 -8.62 -17.71 24.64
CA ARG A 1029 -7.85 -17.32 23.45
C ARG A 1029 -8.77 -16.87 22.33
N GLU A 1030 -8.31 -15.86 21.63
CA GLU A 1030 -8.97 -15.33 20.46
C GLU A 1030 -8.71 -16.20 19.23
N VAL A 1031 -9.78 -16.43 18.47
CA VAL A 1031 -9.78 -17.08 17.17
C VAL A 1031 -10.27 -16.08 16.12
N THR A 1032 -9.60 -16.02 14.98
CA THR A 1032 -10.03 -15.22 13.83
C THR A 1032 -10.40 -16.11 12.66
N VAL A 1033 -11.62 -15.95 12.15
CA VAL A 1033 -12.13 -16.60 10.95
C VAL A 1033 -12.25 -15.56 9.85
N TYR A 1034 -11.69 -15.87 8.69
CA TYR A 1034 -11.83 -15.06 7.48
C TYR A 1034 -12.72 -15.81 6.51
N ALA A 1035 -13.65 -15.11 5.86
CA ALA A 1035 -14.55 -15.69 4.86
C ALA A 1035 -14.65 -14.77 3.63
N VAL A 1036 -14.08 -15.21 2.51
CA VAL A 1036 -14.22 -14.56 1.20
C VAL A 1036 -15.34 -15.25 0.43
N VAL A 1037 -16.52 -14.62 0.35
CA VAL A 1037 -17.70 -15.19 -0.32
C VAL A 1037 -17.71 -14.79 -1.79
N THR A 1038 -17.60 -15.75 -2.70
CA THR A 1038 -17.54 -15.54 -4.15
C THR A 1038 -18.77 -16.17 -4.83
N PRO A 1039 -19.16 -15.72 -6.04
CA PRO A 1039 -20.05 -16.50 -6.89
C PRO A 1039 -19.43 -17.86 -7.24
N ASP A 1040 -20.24 -18.92 -7.32
CA ASP A 1040 -19.73 -20.24 -7.72
C ASP A 1040 -19.08 -20.19 -9.12
N PRO A 1041 -17.79 -20.55 -9.26
CA PRO A 1041 -17.12 -20.63 -10.56
C PRO A 1041 -17.79 -21.59 -11.55
N ALA A 1042 -18.51 -22.62 -11.07
CA ALA A 1042 -19.27 -23.54 -11.90
C ALA A 1042 -20.52 -22.89 -12.54
N GLY A 1043 -20.88 -21.68 -12.11
CA GLY A 1043 -22.07 -20.95 -12.53
C GLY A 1043 -23.32 -21.27 -11.69
N GLY A 1044 -24.39 -20.51 -11.93
CA GLY A 1044 -25.64 -20.61 -11.16
C GLY A 1044 -25.83 -19.46 -10.17
N GLU A 1045 -26.79 -19.61 -9.25
CA GLU A 1045 -27.06 -18.61 -8.19
C GLU A 1045 -26.27 -18.87 -6.90
N ASP A 1046 -25.60 -20.01 -6.79
CA ASP A 1046 -24.87 -20.43 -5.59
C ASP A 1046 -23.68 -19.51 -5.27
N LEU A 1047 -23.35 -19.43 -3.98
CA LEU A 1047 -22.18 -18.72 -3.48
C LEU A 1047 -21.27 -19.69 -2.73
N VAL A 1048 -19.97 -19.41 -2.76
CA VAL A 1048 -18.95 -20.19 -2.07
C VAL A 1048 -18.13 -19.29 -1.15
N ALA A 1049 -18.16 -19.53 0.15
CA ALA A 1049 -17.30 -18.87 1.11
C ALA A 1049 -15.98 -19.64 1.24
N HIS A 1050 -14.86 -19.00 0.89
CA HIS A 1050 -13.53 -19.53 1.14
C HIS A 1050 -13.08 -19.10 2.53
N CYS A 1051 -12.90 -20.06 3.42
CA CYS A 1051 -12.69 -19.82 4.83
C CYS A 1051 -11.30 -20.25 5.31
N ARG A 1052 -10.71 -19.44 6.20
CA ARG A 1052 -9.53 -19.82 7.00
C ARG A 1052 -9.73 -19.42 8.45
N LEU A 1053 -9.28 -20.29 9.36
CA LEU A 1053 -9.27 -20.03 10.80
C LEU A 1053 -7.82 -19.91 11.26
N THR A 1054 -7.50 -18.78 11.88
CA THR A 1054 -6.16 -18.47 12.35
C THR A 1054 -6.13 -18.18 13.84
N GLY A 1055 -4.96 -18.38 14.45
CA GLY A 1055 -4.64 -17.98 15.81
C GLY A 1055 -3.39 -17.12 15.85
N SER A 1056 -3.39 -16.11 16.70
CA SER A 1056 -2.24 -15.21 16.91
C SER A 1056 -1.57 -15.50 18.26
N ARG A 1057 -0.24 -15.42 18.31
CA ARG A 1057 0.56 -15.54 19.54
C ARG A 1057 1.77 -14.63 19.51
N ALA A 1058 1.94 -13.82 20.57
CA ALA A 1058 3.21 -13.16 20.83
C ALA A 1058 4.25 -14.18 21.32
N LEU A 1059 5.38 -14.28 20.62
CA LEU A 1059 6.51 -15.09 21.05
C LEU A 1059 7.55 -14.22 21.78
N PRO A 1060 8.18 -14.70 22.87
CA PRO A 1060 9.23 -13.95 23.56
C PRO A 1060 10.38 -13.60 22.59
N GLY A 1061 10.71 -12.31 22.50
CA GLY A 1061 11.78 -11.81 21.62
C GLY A 1061 11.35 -11.53 20.17
N SER A 1062 10.06 -11.64 19.84
CA SER A 1062 9.52 -11.17 18.56
C SER A 1062 8.68 -9.92 18.76
N GLU A 1063 8.92 -8.89 17.95
CA GLU A 1063 8.12 -7.65 17.96
C GLU A 1063 6.73 -7.85 17.33
N ARG A 1064 6.55 -8.87 16.47
CA ARG A 1064 5.28 -9.17 15.82
C ARG A 1064 4.73 -10.51 16.29
N PRO A 1065 3.41 -10.63 16.51
CA PRO A 1065 2.81 -11.90 16.85
C PRO A 1065 2.90 -12.87 15.67
N THR A 1066 3.17 -14.13 15.95
CA THR A 1066 3.10 -15.21 14.97
C THR A 1066 1.65 -15.59 14.74
N VAL A 1067 1.22 -15.53 13.49
CA VAL A 1067 -0.10 -15.99 13.05
C VAL A 1067 0.04 -17.39 12.48
N THR A 1068 -0.83 -18.31 12.90
CA THR A 1068 -0.86 -19.69 12.40
C THR A 1068 -2.23 -19.98 11.81
N THR A 1069 -2.27 -20.48 10.58
CA THR A 1069 -3.48 -21.05 9.99
C THR A 1069 -3.70 -22.45 10.54
N HIS A 1070 -4.86 -22.67 11.14
CA HIS A 1070 -5.21 -23.92 11.79
C HIS A 1070 -6.17 -24.76 10.95
N PHE A 1071 -7.11 -24.10 10.27
CA PHE A 1071 -8.12 -24.74 9.43
C PHE A 1071 -8.28 -23.94 8.13
N THR A 1072 -8.55 -24.65 7.04
CA THR A 1072 -9.04 -24.07 5.79
C THR A 1072 -10.21 -24.89 5.28
N GLY A 1073 -11.10 -24.28 4.49
CA GLY A 1073 -12.24 -24.99 3.91
C GLY A 1073 -13.13 -24.06 3.10
N ARG A 1074 -14.16 -24.61 2.47
CA ARG A 1074 -15.17 -23.85 1.72
C ARG A 1074 -16.56 -24.13 2.24
N VAL A 1075 -17.43 -23.12 2.24
CA VAL A 1075 -18.86 -23.29 2.58
C VAL A 1075 -19.70 -22.94 1.37
N ARG A 1076 -20.58 -23.86 0.97
CA ARG A 1076 -21.54 -23.65 -0.10
C ARG A 1076 -22.83 -23.06 0.45
N LEU A 1077 -23.24 -21.93 -0.10
CA LEU A 1077 -24.50 -21.26 0.21
C LEU A 1077 -25.44 -21.37 -0.99
N SER A 1078 -26.66 -21.86 -0.78
CA SER A 1078 -27.68 -21.98 -1.83
C SER A 1078 -29.08 -21.69 -1.30
N ARG A 1079 -30.00 -21.39 -2.22
CA ARG A 1079 -31.44 -21.25 -1.96
C ARG A 1079 -32.19 -22.57 -2.03
N ASP A 1080 -31.70 -23.52 -2.82
CA ASP A 1080 -32.38 -24.78 -3.05
C ASP A 1080 -32.33 -25.66 -1.80
N ALA A 1081 -33.39 -26.40 -1.51
CA ALA A 1081 -33.41 -27.36 -0.41
C ALA A 1081 -32.52 -28.58 -0.74
N PRO A 1082 -31.83 -29.19 0.25
CA PRO A 1082 -31.09 -30.41 0.01
C PRO A 1082 -32.02 -31.53 -0.48
N ALA A 1083 -31.54 -32.35 -1.41
CA ALA A 1083 -32.26 -33.54 -1.84
C ALA A 1083 -32.31 -34.56 -0.69
N ALA A 1084 -33.50 -35.09 -0.41
CA ALA A 1084 -33.66 -36.15 0.58
C ALA A 1084 -32.93 -37.42 0.13
N GLU A 1085 -32.04 -37.94 0.97
CA GLU A 1085 -31.32 -39.20 0.76
C GLU A 1085 -31.80 -40.24 1.78
N ARG A 1086 -31.69 -41.53 1.43
CA ARG A 1086 -31.96 -42.64 2.36
C ARG A 1086 -30.80 -43.62 2.35
N ALA A 1087 -30.51 -44.20 3.51
CA ALA A 1087 -29.53 -45.27 3.66
C ALA A 1087 -30.04 -46.29 4.69
N GLU A 1088 -29.63 -47.55 4.52
CA GLU A 1088 -29.97 -48.63 5.46
C GLU A 1088 -28.82 -48.79 6.48
N VAL A 1089 -29.14 -48.60 7.75
CA VAL A 1089 -28.25 -48.88 8.88
C VAL A 1089 -29.04 -49.72 9.89
N ALA A 1090 -28.60 -50.95 10.12
CA ALA A 1090 -29.27 -51.85 11.05
C ALA A 1090 -28.87 -51.53 12.49
N ASP A 1091 -29.85 -51.23 13.34
CA ASP A 1091 -29.61 -51.04 14.77
C ASP A 1091 -29.29 -52.36 15.47
N ALA A 1092 -28.26 -52.37 16.31
CA ALA A 1092 -27.89 -53.53 17.12
C ALA A 1092 -28.50 -53.44 18.52
N ALA A 1093 -29.30 -54.44 18.90
CA ALA A 1093 -29.88 -54.53 20.24
C ALA A 1093 -28.82 -54.72 21.33
N GLU A 1094 -27.72 -55.42 21.01
CA GLU A 1094 -26.55 -55.62 21.87
C GLU A 1094 -25.28 -55.20 21.10
N PRO A 1095 -24.78 -53.97 21.28
CA PRO A 1095 -23.58 -53.48 20.62
C PRO A 1095 -22.33 -54.30 20.99
N ALA A 1096 -21.41 -54.47 20.05
CA ALA A 1096 -20.14 -55.18 20.30
C ALA A 1096 -19.20 -54.39 21.23
N LEU A 1097 -19.28 -53.06 21.16
CA LEU A 1097 -18.54 -52.13 22.00
C LEU A 1097 -19.54 -51.22 22.72
N SER A 1098 -19.39 -51.11 24.04
CA SER A 1098 -20.11 -50.13 24.86
C SER A 1098 -19.40 -48.77 24.88
N ALA A 1099 -20.13 -47.70 25.20
CA ALA A 1099 -19.54 -46.36 25.42
C ALA A 1099 -18.32 -46.40 26.37
N ALA A 1100 -18.40 -47.18 27.47
CA ALA A 1100 -17.29 -47.29 28.43
C ALA A 1100 -16.01 -47.85 27.80
N GLN A 1101 -16.13 -48.81 26.88
CA GLN A 1101 -14.98 -49.36 26.16
C GLN A 1101 -14.43 -48.38 25.13
N VAL A 1102 -15.31 -47.67 24.39
CA VAL A 1102 -14.92 -46.65 23.40
C VAL A 1102 -14.12 -45.52 24.08
N TYR A 1103 -14.63 -44.97 25.17
CA TYR A 1103 -14.00 -43.85 25.88
C TYR A 1103 -12.90 -44.26 26.86
N THR A 1104 -12.41 -45.50 26.77
CA THR A 1104 -11.15 -45.89 27.43
C THR A 1104 -9.92 -45.37 26.66
N PHE A 1105 -10.02 -45.17 25.34
CA PHE A 1105 -8.91 -44.70 24.50
C PHE A 1105 -9.21 -43.43 23.71
N TYR A 1106 -10.48 -43.06 23.49
CA TYR A 1106 -10.84 -41.71 23.09
C TYR A 1106 -10.70 -40.75 24.28
N PHE A 1107 -10.24 -39.52 23.99
CA PHE A 1107 -9.94 -38.50 25.01
C PHE A 1107 -11.14 -37.58 25.34
N HIS A 1108 -12.31 -37.86 24.77
CA HIS A 1108 -13.50 -37.01 24.87
C HIS A 1108 -14.20 -37.10 26.24
N GLY A 1109 -14.58 -35.93 26.77
CA GLY A 1109 -15.43 -35.76 27.94
C GLY A 1109 -16.93 -35.81 27.61
N PRO A 1110 -17.80 -35.73 28.62
CA PRO A 1110 -19.23 -36.05 28.50
C PRO A 1110 -20.00 -35.39 27.34
N ALA A 1111 -19.75 -34.12 27.01
CA ALA A 1111 -20.43 -33.43 25.91
C ALA A 1111 -20.10 -34.00 24.52
N TYR A 1112 -18.96 -34.68 24.37
CA TYR A 1112 -18.45 -35.28 23.12
C TYR A 1112 -18.38 -36.81 23.17
N GLN A 1113 -18.95 -37.43 24.20
CA GLN A 1113 -19.15 -38.89 24.27
C GLN A 1113 -20.36 -39.31 23.43
N VAL A 1114 -20.30 -39.04 22.13
CA VAL A 1114 -21.39 -39.19 21.16
C VAL A 1114 -21.76 -40.64 20.83
N ILE A 1115 -20.97 -41.65 21.20
CA ILE A 1115 -21.25 -43.07 20.93
C ILE A 1115 -21.82 -43.75 22.18
N GLU A 1116 -23.07 -44.21 22.10
CA GLU A 1116 -23.69 -45.06 23.13
C GLU A 1116 -23.19 -46.51 23.02
N GLY A 1117 -23.07 -46.98 21.79
CA GLY A 1117 -22.53 -48.30 21.45
C GLY A 1117 -22.20 -48.41 19.97
N ALA A 1118 -21.28 -49.31 19.64
CA ALA A 1118 -20.79 -49.55 18.28
C ALA A 1118 -20.69 -51.03 17.92
N TRP A 1119 -20.86 -51.34 16.64
CA TRP A 1119 -20.84 -52.69 16.09
C TRP A 1119 -20.38 -52.68 14.63
N ARG A 1120 -20.21 -53.86 14.06
CA ARG A 1120 -19.92 -54.03 12.65
C ARG A 1120 -21.20 -54.04 11.82
N ASP A 1121 -21.21 -53.30 10.71
CA ASP A 1121 -22.26 -53.35 9.70
C ASP A 1121 -21.64 -53.55 8.31
N GLY A 1122 -21.84 -54.72 7.71
CA GLY A 1122 -21.19 -55.10 6.45
C GLY A 1122 -19.65 -55.11 6.56
N GLU A 1123 -18.97 -54.41 5.65
CA GLU A 1123 -17.51 -54.18 5.71
C GLU A 1123 -17.13 -52.93 6.51
N GLY A 1124 -18.12 -52.17 6.97
CA GLY A 1124 -17.95 -50.94 7.73
C GLY A 1124 -18.17 -51.09 9.23
N SER A 1125 -18.28 -49.95 9.89
CA SER A 1125 -18.65 -49.84 11.30
C SER A 1125 -19.93 -49.01 11.44
N ALA A 1126 -20.71 -49.31 12.47
CA ALA A 1126 -21.90 -48.54 12.81
C ALA A 1126 -21.89 -48.18 14.30
N ALA A 1127 -22.48 -47.04 14.63
CA ALA A 1127 -22.59 -46.55 15.99
C ALA A 1127 -23.92 -45.85 16.23
N ARG A 1128 -24.42 -45.94 17.47
CA ARG A 1128 -25.61 -45.23 17.92
C ARG A 1128 -25.25 -43.95 18.66
N LEU A 1129 -25.93 -42.85 18.35
CA LEU A 1129 -25.77 -41.58 19.04
C LEU A 1129 -26.22 -41.69 20.51
N THR A 1130 -25.41 -41.17 21.43
CA THR A 1130 -25.80 -40.93 22.83
C THR A 1130 -26.89 -39.86 22.92
N ASP A 1131 -28.00 -40.15 23.60
CA ASP A 1131 -29.08 -39.19 23.85
C ASP A 1131 -29.68 -39.39 25.28
N PRO A 1132 -29.75 -38.36 26.14
CA PRO A 1132 -29.30 -36.98 25.94
C PRO A 1132 -27.79 -36.78 26.14
N LEU A 1133 -27.21 -35.87 25.35
CA LEU A 1133 -25.87 -35.32 25.60
C LEU A 1133 -25.95 -34.04 26.45
N PRO A 1134 -24.93 -33.76 27.28
CA PRO A 1134 -24.79 -32.46 27.93
C PRO A 1134 -24.78 -31.30 26.92
N PRO A 1135 -25.01 -30.06 27.40
CA PRO A 1135 -24.92 -28.87 26.57
C PRO A 1135 -23.55 -28.74 25.87
N ASN A 1136 -23.57 -28.35 24.60
CA ASN A 1136 -22.37 -28.29 23.77
C ASN A 1136 -21.57 -27.00 23.98
N HIS A 1137 -22.26 -25.87 24.11
CA HIS A 1137 -21.72 -24.52 24.24
C HIS A 1137 -22.59 -23.70 25.18
N SER A 1138 -22.09 -22.54 25.58
CA SER A 1138 -22.84 -21.54 26.33
C SER A 1138 -22.87 -20.22 25.56
N PRO A 1139 -24.05 -19.59 25.37
CA PRO A 1139 -25.40 -20.04 25.79
C PRO A 1139 -25.87 -21.30 25.05
N GLU A 1140 -26.70 -22.13 25.70
CA GLU A 1140 -27.07 -23.47 25.20
C GLU A 1140 -28.08 -23.47 24.04
N ASP A 1141 -28.86 -22.39 23.92
CA ASP A 1141 -29.98 -22.23 22.99
C ASP A 1141 -29.59 -21.57 21.66
N VAL A 1142 -28.35 -21.10 21.56
CA VAL A 1142 -27.80 -20.54 20.33
C VAL A 1142 -27.70 -21.64 19.25
N PRO A 1143 -28.19 -21.43 18.03
CA PRO A 1143 -28.20 -22.47 17.00
C PRO A 1143 -26.80 -22.77 16.45
N VAL A 1144 -26.65 -23.99 15.93
CA VAL A 1144 -25.49 -24.44 15.15
C VAL A 1144 -25.94 -24.90 13.76
N LEU A 1145 -25.13 -24.65 12.74
CA LEU A 1145 -25.46 -24.82 11.32
C LEU A 1145 -24.88 -26.10 10.70
N SER A 1146 -23.78 -26.63 11.25
CA SER A 1146 -23.08 -27.80 10.70
C SER A 1146 -23.40 -29.13 11.40
N ALA A 1147 -24.28 -29.10 12.41
CA ALA A 1147 -24.57 -30.24 13.29
C ALA A 1147 -23.30 -30.89 13.90
N PRO A 1148 -22.44 -30.13 14.60
CA PRO A 1148 -21.09 -30.55 14.98
C PRO A 1148 -21.03 -31.87 15.76
N ARG A 1149 -22.03 -32.18 16.61
CA ARG A 1149 -22.11 -33.46 17.34
C ARG A 1149 -22.42 -34.67 16.46
N LEU A 1150 -23.17 -34.49 15.36
CA LEU A 1150 -23.40 -35.57 14.39
C LEU A 1150 -22.19 -35.76 13.48
N VAL A 1151 -21.48 -34.69 13.14
CA VAL A 1151 -20.22 -34.78 12.42
C VAL A 1151 -19.15 -35.47 13.29
N GLU A 1152 -19.14 -35.19 14.59
CA GLU A 1152 -18.28 -35.89 15.54
C GLU A 1152 -18.63 -37.38 15.65
N LEU A 1153 -19.92 -37.72 15.64
CA LEU A 1153 -20.36 -39.12 15.56
C LEU A 1153 -19.79 -39.79 14.29
N CYS A 1154 -19.74 -39.08 13.16
CA CYS A 1154 -19.10 -39.61 11.96
C CYS A 1154 -17.61 -39.88 12.17
N PHE A 1155 -16.86 -38.92 12.73
CA PHE A 1155 -15.42 -39.06 13.00
C PHE A 1155 -15.12 -40.24 13.92
N GLN A 1156 -15.84 -40.37 15.04
CA GLN A 1156 -15.61 -41.44 15.99
C GLN A 1156 -16.02 -42.81 15.42
N THR A 1157 -17.10 -42.88 14.62
CA THR A 1157 -17.50 -44.13 13.95
C THR A 1157 -16.44 -44.59 12.96
N ALA A 1158 -15.96 -43.72 12.07
CA ALA A 1158 -14.88 -44.04 11.14
C ALA A 1158 -13.57 -44.38 11.87
N GLY A 1159 -13.24 -43.65 12.94
CA GLY A 1159 -12.05 -43.90 13.75
C GLY A 1159 -12.07 -45.27 14.45
N LEU A 1160 -13.23 -45.80 14.83
CA LEU A 1160 -13.36 -47.17 15.35
C LEU A 1160 -13.00 -48.23 14.29
N LEU A 1161 -13.48 -48.05 13.07
CA LEU A 1161 -13.13 -48.93 11.94
C LEU A 1161 -11.63 -48.92 11.69
N GLN A 1162 -11.02 -47.74 11.67
CA GLN A 1162 -9.57 -47.61 11.48
C GLN A 1162 -8.77 -48.20 12.65
N ALA A 1163 -9.17 -47.92 13.89
CA ALA A 1163 -8.50 -48.45 15.08
C ALA A 1163 -8.51 -49.99 15.11
N GLY A 1164 -9.59 -50.62 14.65
CA GLY A 1164 -9.67 -52.07 14.49
C GLY A 1164 -8.78 -52.64 13.39
N ARG A 1165 -8.53 -51.87 12.32
CA ARG A 1165 -7.66 -52.27 11.20
C ARG A 1165 -6.18 -52.06 11.51
N ASP A 1166 -5.82 -50.87 11.98
CA ASP A 1166 -4.44 -50.38 12.08
C ASP A 1166 -3.87 -50.50 13.50
N GLY A 1167 -4.73 -50.72 14.51
CA GLY A 1167 -4.33 -50.87 15.90
C GLY A 1167 -3.89 -49.57 16.60
N VAL A 1168 -4.14 -48.42 15.98
CA VAL A 1168 -3.82 -47.09 16.52
C VAL A 1168 -5.01 -46.15 16.39
N LEU A 1169 -5.10 -45.18 17.30
CA LEU A 1169 -6.03 -44.06 17.15
C LEU A 1169 -5.57 -43.16 15.99
N ALA A 1170 -6.50 -42.50 15.31
CA ALA A 1170 -6.19 -41.51 14.28
C ALA A 1170 -6.91 -40.19 14.58
N LEU A 1171 -6.35 -39.08 14.13
CA LEU A 1171 -6.95 -37.75 14.21
C LEU A 1171 -7.41 -37.28 12.82
N PRO A 1172 -8.40 -36.38 12.76
CA PRO A 1172 -8.79 -35.73 11.50
C PRO A 1172 -7.59 -35.08 10.79
N LEU A 1173 -7.42 -35.37 9.50
CA LEU A 1173 -6.48 -34.69 8.60
C LEU A 1173 -7.21 -33.79 7.60
N GLY A 1174 -8.34 -34.26 7.07
CA GLY A 1174 -9.21 -33.46 6.20
C GLY A 1174 -10.57 -34.11 5.96
N VAL A 1175 -11.48 -33.36 5.34
CA VAL A 1175 -12.81 -33.82 4.91
C VAL A 1175 -13.11 -33.25 3.54
N ASP A 1176 -13.42 -34.09 2.56
CA ASP A 1176 -13.80 -33.61 1.23
C ASP A 1176 -15.14 -32.90 1.25
N ARG A 1177 -16.13 -33.44 1.98
CA ARG A 1177 -17.46 -32.82 2.07
C ARG A 1177 -18.26 -33.23 3.31
N VAL A 1178 -18.97 -32.27 3.89
CA VAL A 1178 -20.03 -32.48 4.90
C VAL A 1178 -21.32 -31.83 4.41
N ARG A 1179 -22.45 -32.52 4.52
CA ARG A 1179 -23.80 -32.01 4.21
C ARG A 1179 -24.78 -32.36 5.31
N VAL A 1180 -25.54 -31.36 5.76
CA VAL A 1180 -26.72 -31.54 6.62
C VAL A 1180 -27.94 -31.55 5.70
N LEU A 1181 -28.59 -32.72 5.59
CA LEU A 1181 -29.69 -32.96 4.65
C LEU A 1181 -31.06 -32.82 5.31
N ALA A 1182 -31.13 -32.97 6.63
CA ALA A 1182 -32.34 -32.77 7.43
C ALA A 1182 -31.99 -32.12 8.78
N ASP A 1183 -32.95 -31.43 9.39
CA ASP A 1183 -32.80 -30.86 10.73
C ASP A 1183 -32.69 -31.98 11.78
N PRO A 1184 -31.57 -32.10 12.52
CA PRO A 1184 -31.41 -33.09 13.58
C PRO A 1184 -32.51 -33.03 14.64
N ALA A 1185 -33.04 -31.85 14.96
CA ALA A 1185 -34.10 -31.70 15.96
C ALA A 1185 -35.44 -32.30 15.51
N GLY A 1186 -35.62 -32.52 14.20
CA GLY A 1186 -36.80 -33.14 13.61
C GLY A 1186 -36.68 -34.65 13.38
N ALA A 1187 -35.52 -35.27 13.66
CA ALA A 1187 -35.29 -36.69 13.42
C ALA A 1187 -36.15 -37.57 14.35
N GLN A 1188 -36.65 -38.69 13.82
CA GLN A 1188 -37.46 -39.65 14.59
C GLN A 1188 -36.62 -40.83 15.06
N GLY A 1189 -36.71 -41.17 16.34
CA GLY A 1189 -36.03 -42.33 16.93
C GLY A 1189 -34.51 -42.16 17.06
N PRO A 1190 -33.77 -43.25 17.33
CA PRO A 1190 -32.33 -43.19 17.52
C PRO A 1190 -31.61 -42.83 16.23
N LEU A 1191 -30.59 -41.96 16.32
CA LEU A 1191 -29.70 -41.64 15.21
C LEU A 1191 -28.57 -42.66 15.14
N LEU A 1192 -28.35 -43.20 13.93
CA LEU A 1192 -27.36 -44.24 13.67
C LEU A 1192 -26.35 -43.76 12.63
N ALA A 1193 -25.06 -43.85 12.94
CA ALA A 1193 -24.00 -43.60 11.97
C ALA A 1193 -23.50 -44.91 11.37
N LYS A 1194 -23.12 -44.87 10.09
CA LYS A 1194 -22.45 -45.96 9.38
C LYS A 1194 -21.27 -45.42 8.59
N ALA A 1195 -20.08 -45.91 8.89
CA ALA A 1195 -18.84 -45.54 8.22
C ALA A 1195 -18.29 -46.69 7.36
N GLU A 1196 -17.91 -46.37 6.12
CA GLU A 1196 -17.31 -47.29 5.17
C GLU A 1196 -15.97 -46.72 4.64
N ALA A 1197 -15.03 -47.61 4.32
CA ALA A 1197 -13.75 -47.18 3.75
C ALA A 1197 -13.92 -46.80 2.27
N SER A 1198 -13.34 -45.67 1.88
CA SER A 1198 -13.36 -45.11 0.53
C SER A 1198 -11.92 -44.77 0.12
N GLY A 1199 -11.21 -45.75 -0.44
CA GLY A 1199 -9.76 -45.66 -0.65
C GLY A 1199 -9.00 -45.60 0.67
N GLU A 1200 -8.24 -44.51 0.88
CA GLU A 1200 -7.53 -44.21 2.14
C GLU A 1200 -8.36 -43.34 3.11
N ALA A 1201 -9.56 -42.94 2.71
CA ALA A 1201 -10.48 -42.11 3.49
C ALA A 1201 -11.73 -42.92 3.92
N PHE A 1202 -12.67 -42.24 4.59
CA PHE A 1202 -13.95 -42.83 5.00
C PHE A 1202 -15.15 -41.98 4.57
N ASP A 1203 -16.21 -42.65 4.13
CA ASP A 1203 -17.51 -42.04 3.89
C ASP A 1203 -18.47 -42.48 5.01
N VAL A 1204 -19.25 -41.54 5.53
CA VAL A 1204 -20.12 -41.76 6.68
C VAL A 1204 -21.50 -41.15 6.46
N VAL A 1205 -22.55 -41.90 6.80
CA VAL A 1205 -23.93 -41.40 6.83
C VAL A 1205 -24.49 -41.51 8.24
N VAL A 1206 -25.26 -40.51 8.66
CA VAL A 1206 -26.08 -40.55 9.87
C VAL A 1206 -27.54 -40.61 9.45
N VAL A 1207 -28.27 -41.62 9.91
CA VAL A 1207 -29.68 -41.84 9.56
C VAL A 1207 -30.59 -41.78 10.78
N ASP A 1208 -31.85 -41.41 10.55
CA ASP A 1208 -32.95 -41.59 11.51
C ASP A 1208 -33.51 -43.01 11.49
N ALA A 1209 -34.52 -43.29 12.34
CA ALA A 1209 -35.14 -44.61 12.43
C ALA A 1209 -35.87 -45.07 11.16
N ASP A 1210 -36.22 -44.13 10.27
CA ASP A 1210 -36.84 -44.41 8.97
C ASP A 1210 -35.79 -44.55 7.85
N GLY A 1211 -34.48 -44.49 8.18
CA GLY A 1211 -33.38 -44.54 7.22
C GLY A 1211 -33.21 -43.26 6.41
N GLY A 1212 -33.85 -42.15 6.80
CA GLY A 1212 -33.61 -40.82 6.22
C GLY A 1212 -32.23 -40.32 6.63
N VAL A 1213 -31.42 -39.89 5.66
CA VAL A 1213 -30.06 -39.37 5.95
C VAL A 1213 -30.17 -37.95 6.49
N VAL A 1214 -29.64 -37.74 7.69
CA VAL A 1214 -29.59 -36.43 8.38
C VAL A 1214 -28.28 -35.71 8.09
N VAL A 1215 -27.16 -36.42 8.23
CA VAL A 1215 -25.81 -35.91 7.91
C VAL A 1215 -25.10 -36.89 7.00
N LYS A 1216 -24.39 -36.36 6.02
CA LYS A 1216 -23.50 -37.13 5.15
C LYS A 1216 -22.11 -36.51 5.14
N LEU A 1217 -21.11 -37.34 5.35
CA LEU A 1217 -19.71 -37.00 5.35
C LEU A 1217 -19.00 -37.84 4.29
N GLU A 1218 -18.23 -37.19 3.43
CA GLU A 1218 -17.55 -37.81 2.30
C GLU A 1218 -16.05 -37.46 2.40
N GLY A 1219 -15.18 -38.44 2.16
CA GLY A 1219 -13.73 -38.27 2.10
C GLY A 1219 -13.08 -37.84 3.43
N TYR A 1220 -13.44 -38.47 4.55
CA TYR A 1220 -12.75 -38.27 5.82
C TYR A 1220 -11.34 -38.86 5.79
N ALA A 1221 -10.33 -38.02 5.68
CA ALA A 1221 -8.93 -38.40 5.78
C ALA A 1221 -8.44 -38.25 7.22
N THR A 1222 -7.58 -39.16 7.67
CA THR A 1222 -7.03 -39.17 9.02
C THR A 1222 -5.50 -39.28 9.02
N ILE A 1223 -4.89 -38.96 10.16
CA ILE A 1223 -3.46 -39.16 10.42
C ILE A 1223 -3.28 -40.00 11.70
N PRO A 1224 -2.40 -41.02 11.71
CA PRO A 1224 -2.15 -41.82 12.90
C PRO A 1224 -1.71 -40.97 14.10
N PHE A 1225 -2.33 -41.22 15.25
CA PHE A 1225 -1.99 -40.61 16.51
C PHE A 1225 -1.19 -41.61 17.36
N PRO A 1226 0.01 -41.25 17.86
CA PRO A 1226 0.88 -42.17 18.58
C PRO A 1226 0.42 -42.40 20.04
N ALA A 1227 -0.85 -42.77 20.23
CA ALA A 1227 -1.40 -43.23 21.50
C ALA A 1227 -1.75 -44.73 21.39
N ALA A 1228 -1.26 -45.51 22.36
CA ALA A 1228 -1.50 -46.95 22.38
C ALA A 1228 -2.93 -47.25 22.85
N ILE A 1229 -3.62 -48.12 22.11
CA ILE A 1229 -4.92 -48.66 22.54
C ILE A 1229 -4.66 -49.76 23.59
N PRO A 1230 -5.39 -49.78 24.72
CA PRO A 1230 -5.29 -50.87 25.71
C PRO A 1230 -5.47 -52.24 25.06
N GLY A 1231 -4.65 -53.22 25.47
CA GLY A 1231 -4.54 -54.50 24.75
C GLY A 1231 -5.84 -55.30 24.64
N ASP A 1232 -6.66 -55.29 25.70
CA ASP A 1232 -7.98 -55.92 25.75
C ASP A 1232 -8.99 -55.23 24.81
N ILE A 1233 -8.94 -53.90 24.74
CA ILE A 1233 -9.75 -53.12 23.79
C ILE A 1233 -9.28 -53.33 22.36
N ALA A 1234 -7.97 -53.35 22.11
CA ALA A 1234 -7.40 -53.60 20.80
C ALA A 1234 -7.72 -55.01 20.26
N GLU A 1235 -7.81 -56.02 21.14
CA GLU A 1235 -8.31 -57.35 20.77
C GLU A 1235 -9.80 -57.32 20.41
N THR A 1236 -10.61 -56.58 21.17
CA THR A 1236 -12.05 -56.43 20.90
C THR A 1236 -12.31 -55.71 19.58
N LEU A 1237 -11.59 -54.61 19.32
CA LEU A 1237 -11.66 -53.86 18.06
C LEU A 1237 -11.26 -54.73 16.88
N ARG A 1238 -10.16 -55.48 16.98
CA ARG A 1238 -9.73 -56.42 15.94
C ARG A 1238 -10.76 -57.53 15.72
N ALA A 1239 -11.29 -58.13 16.78
CA ALA A 1239 -12.32 -59.15 16.67
C ALA A 1239 -13.61 -58.62 16.02
N THR A 1240 -13.90 -57.33 16.17
CA THR A 1240 -15.09 -56.69 15.62
C THR A 1240 -14.89 -56.26 14.16
N TYR A 1241 -13.73 -55.69 13.80
CA TYR A 1241 -13.53 -54.98 12.53
C TYR A 1241 -12.40 -55.52 11.64
N GLN A 1242 -11.48 -56.36 12.15
CA GLN A 1242 -10.35 -56.88 11.37
C GLN A 1242 -10.78 -58.09 10.53
N HIS A 1243 -10.75 -57.93 9.20
CA HIS A 1243 -11.01 -58.98 8.22
C HIS A 1243 -9.91 -59.09 7.18
#